data_AF-A0A8H8C350-F1
#
_entry.id   AF-A0A8H8C350-F1
#
_cell.length_a   1.000
_cell.length_b   1.000
_cell.length_c   1.000
_cell.angle_alpha   90.00
_cell.angle_beta   90.00
_cell.angle_gamma   90.00
#
_symmetry.space_group_name_H-M   'P 1'
#
loop_
_entity.id
_entity.type
_entity.pdbx_description
1 polymer ?
#
loop_
_entity_poly.entity_id
_entity_poly.type
_entity_poly.pdbx_seq_one_letter_code
_entity_poly.pdbx_strand_id
1 'polypeptide(L)'
;MKYSKEPVNKVHRLADKRADYDLKTVHNIINQCMSLQVSFTPGSENEFPTVIPMIGSMGSFDRPSADIDEPLDCYIHGYVSARMANLAREKIAQGLPGLSVCVSAAKVDGIVLALSSFAHSCNYRSASIFGYASLVTDNDEKLWALKLITNGLVAGRWEEVRQPPSSNELLQTQVLRIHVKSGSAKVRMGPVAEVKEDLQNPEMRKAVWSGYIPLVEQLLEPVPSKHNLVERIPHHITEYRKAFNGDAESYNSGIVKQVLEDPKCIPSECERMGLYSVRYIESLEARISEIQHEATLMTPGMSLDQPEDGPSRQLADPQITHEFPNPQSASDQLDMAFMAPLDASNTMIYSLDMLQPEGNLYSVSDVANHDTTTNSAMPEPILDQGSTPTFAQVSVHEGALFFQVYFETIHPRYPFLDVEECSRGYQDWKTGEIFTPSSDPWRSYLVKMACEAIFAVGSLLRQAKLDSSTHQQHHNLMLQAQADQTILTDHSYKPLVRVQAMLLYAIHAMLGESTPRMVHITGVAMRFAVMKRFHCLVYDGTAETAMAIKAWWCIYSLDKVVAITLRIPPYPPEDWITTSVYGNGLEHQYTMPWSSDVPGATGGSIYNFDLSYYAHMCRARQIHSKILSTTQTISPEARAEFTGATRAEIDQWSQDGQMYGYGRVNTEGYASSLGLTHVAAITRVILYRLEPADINSSYTDKYLQSCCDAGDIFRALQKKRQIPKHWVDMLFNFQVGVTMIYILYRRAVSIPKDVDRAIRDVTSAIAIFADRSEKADIYRDCLDVLANGILRSHTPGTIDEDSRKEISSLAQLIIESGIAPDVAAMLSEMSQDHGDG
;
A
#
# COMPACT_ATOMS: atom_id res chain seq x y z
N MET A 1 -19.15 34.52 -27.98
CA MET A 1 -20.21 33.94 -28.86
C MET A 1 -20.84 32.70 -28.17
N LYS A 2 -21.84 32.01 -28.73
CA LYS A 2 -22.41 30.77 -28.14
C LYS A 2 -22.53 29.60 -29.14
N TYR A 3 -22.41 28.37 -28.64
CA TYR A 3 -22.75 27.16 -29.39
C TYR A 3 -24.27 27.06 -29.61
N SER A 4 -24.67 26.54 -30.79
CA SER A 4 -26.06 26.18 -31.06
C SER A 4 -26.52 25.06 -30.12
N LYS A 5 -27.80 25.09 -29.75
CA LYS A 5 -28.43 24.03 -28.95
C LYS A 5 -28.94 22.93 -29.88
N GLU A 6 -28.17 21.86 -30.02
CA GLU A 6 -28.48 20.68 -30.81
C GLU A 6 -28.92 19.51 -29.92
N PRO A 7 -29.60 18.49 -30.46
CA PRO A 7 -29.98 17.31 -29.66
C PRO A 7 -28.81 16.64 -28.93
N VAL A 8 -27.60 16.70 -29.49
CA VAL A 8 -26.40 16.05 -28.95
C VAL A 8 -25.78 16.78 -27.74
N ASN A 9 -25.81 18.12 -27.72
CA ASN A 9 -25.23 18.94 -26.64
C ASN A 9 -26.30 19.56 -25.71
N LYS A 10 -27.59 19.27 -25.95
CA LYS A 10 -28.67 19.84 -25.13
C LYS A 10 -28.66 19.23 -23.73
N VAL A 11 -28.34 20.06 -22.75
CA VAL A 11 -28.55 19.73 -21.33
C VAL A 11 -30.06 19.69 -21.05
N HIS A 12 -30.55 18.58 -20.49
CA HIS A 12 -31.98 18.40 -20.18
C HIS A 12 -32.32 18.72 -18.71
N ARG A 13 -31.59 18.14 -17.75
CA ARG A 13 -31.90 18.28 -16.32
C ARG A 13 -31.41 19.63 -15.78
N LEU A 14 -32.35 20.44 -15.26
CA LEU A 14 -32.10 21.77 -14.69
C LEU A 14 -31.35 22.71 -15.66
N ALA A 15 -31.70 22.62 -16.94
CA ALA A 15 -31.01 23.32 -18.01
C ALA A 15 -31.09 24.85 -17.88
N ASP A 16 -32.23 25.35 -17.40
CA ASP A 16 -32.48 26.76 -17.09
C ASP A 16 -31.54 27.32 -16.03
N LYS A 17 -31.06 26.49 -15.11
CA LYS A 17 -30.22 26.90 -13.97
C LYS A 17 -28.75 26.58 -14.13
N ARG A 18 -28.41 25.57 -14.92
CA ARG A 18 -27.06 24.95 -14.92
C ARG A 18 -26.41 24.84 -16.28
N ALA A 19 -27.16 24.99 -17.38
CA ALA A 19 -26.58 24.85 -18.71
C ALA A 19 -26.02 26.18 -19.19
N ASP A 20 -24.78 26.17 -19.65
CA ASP A 20 -24.17 27.28 -20.37
C ASP A 20 -23.66 26.81 -21.72
N TYR A 21 -23.86 27.63 -22.76
CA TYR A 21 -23.43 27.35 -24.13
C TYR A 21 -22.47 28.44 -24.63
N ASP A 22 -22.07 29.35 -23.75
CA ASP A 22 -21.08 30.36 -24.06
C ASP A 22 -19.72 29.74 -24.37
N LEU A 23 -19.12 30.15 -25.49
CA LEU A 23 -17.84 29.64 -25.96
C LEU A 23 -16.75 29.85 -24.91
N LYS A 24 -16.72 31.03 -24.27
CA LYS A 24 -15.75 31.35 -23.21
C LYS A 24 -15.87 30.39 -22.03
N THR A 25 -17.10 30.12 -21.56
CA THR A 25 -17.32 29.18 -20.44
C THR A 25 -16.85 27.78 -20.79
N VAL A 26 -17.23 27.26 -21.96
CA VAL A 26 -16.86 25.91 -22.41
C VAL A 26 -15.33 25.80 -22.56
N HIS A 27 -14.71 26.74 -23.26
CA HIS A 27 -13.27 26.71 -23.53
C HIS A 27 -12.43 26.89 -22.27
N ASN A 28 -12.84 27.76 -21.35
CA ASN A 28 -12.16 27.92 -20.06
C ASN A 28 -12.18 26.63 -19.24
N ILE A 29 -13.32 25.94 -19.17
CA ILE A 29 -13.40 24.68 -18.41
C ILE A 29 -12.47 23.63 -19.02
N ILE A 30 -12.43 23.50 -20.35
CA ILE A 30 -11.50 22.60 -21.03
C ILE A 30 -10.05 22.96 -20.70
N ASN A 31 -9.65 24.24 -20.87
CA ASN A 31 -8.27 24.68 -20.66
C ASN A 31 -7.80 24.63 -19.21
N GLN A 32 -8.71 24.66 -18.23
CA GLN A 32 -8.38 24.56 -16.80
C GLN A 32 -8.29 23.11 -16.29
N CYS A 33 -8.57 22.12 -17.14
CA CYS A 33 -8.46 20.70 -16.79
C CYS A 33 -7.16 20.12 -17.34
N MET A 34 -6.34 19.53 -16.46
CA MET A 34 -5.09 18.89 -16.87
C MET A 34 -5.29 17.55 -17.62
N SER A 35 -6.49 16.98 -17.57
CA SER A 35 -6.84 15.71 -18.23
C SER A 35 -8.22 15.83 -18.87
N LEU A 36 -8.28 15.56 -20.17
CA LEU A 36 -9.48 15.57 -21.00
C LEU A 36 -9.88 14.13 -21.32
N GLN A 37 -11.13 13.78 -21.07
CA GLN A 37 -11.66 12.45 -21.38
C GLN A 37 -12.16 12.44 -22.83
N VAL A 38 -11.40 11.81 -23.72
CA VAL A 38 -11.71 11.74 -25.16
C VAL A 38 -12.39 10.41 -25.44
N SER A 39 -13.68 10.46 -25.79
CA SER A 39 -14.46 9.28 -26.16
C SER A 39 -14.68 9.17 -27.66
N PHE A 40 -14.57 7.95 -28.18
CA PHE A 40 -14.80 7.63 -29.59
C PHE A 40 -15.28 6.18 -29.75
N THR A 41 -15.93 5.89 -30.87
CA THR A 41 -16.36 4.52 -31.19
C THR A 41 -15.25 3.80 -31.95
N PRO A 42 -14.68 2.70 -31.40
CA PRO A 42 -13.52 2.03 -32.00
C PRO A 42 -13.84 1.19 -33.26
N GLY A 43 -15.11 1.05 -33.65
CA GLY A 43 -15.53 0.30 -34.85
C GLY A 43 -16.85 -0.45 -34.61
N SER A 44 -17.34 -1.19 -35.60
CA SER A 44 -18.56 -2.03 -35.48
C SER A 44 -18.35 -3.34 -34.71
N GLU A 45 -17.10 -3.74 -34.50
CA GLU A 45 -16.74 -4.98 -33.80
C GLU A 45 -16.78 -4.84 -32.27
N ASN A 46 -16.78 -3.60 -31.77
CA ASN A 46 -16.79 -3.28 -30.36
C ASN A 46 -18.09 -2.55 -30.01
N GLU A 47 -18.87 -3.13 -29.12
CA GLU A 47 -20.17 -2.59 -28.70
C GLU A 47 -20.04 -1.27 -27.92
N PHE A 48 -18.92 -1.08 -27.21
CA PHE A 48 -18.74 0.03 -26.28
C PHE A 48 -17.82 1.14 -26.83
N PRO A 49 -18.14 2.44 -26.55
CA PRO A 49 -17.21 3.52 -26.83
C PRO A 49 -15.96 3.41 -25.96
N THR A 50 -14.79 3.72 -26.53
CA THR A 50 -13.54 3.83 -25.79
C THR A 50 -13.40 5.24 -25.25
N VAL A 51 -12.91 5.39 -24.02
CA VAL A 51 -12.53 6.68 -23.43
C VAL A 51 -11.03 6.66 -23.10
N ILE A 52 -10.30 7.69 -23.52
CA ILE A 52 -8.86 7.83 -23.25
C ILE A 52 -8.60 9.20 -22.60
N PRO A 53 -7.88 9.27 -21.46
CA PRO A 53 -7.43 10.54 -20.89
C PRO A 53 -6.29 11.12 -21.74
N MET A 54 -6.44 12.37 -22.17
CA MET A 54 -5.49 13.08 -23.02
C MET A 54 -5.25 14.50 -22.47
N ILE A 55 -4.03 15.03 -22.63
CA ILE A 55 -3.78 16.46 -22.39
C ILE A 55 -4.07 17.20 -23.69
N GLY A 56 -4.75 18.33 -23.60
CA GLY A 56 -5.06 19.16 -24.75
C GLY A 56 -5.42 20.56 -24.35
N SER A 57 -5.58 21.42 -25.36
CA SER A 57 -5.92 22.81 -25.18
C SER A 57 -6.74 23.33 -26.35
N MET A 58 -7.60 24.30 -26.09
CA MET A 58 -8.37 25.02 -27.09
C MET A 58 -7.49 26.08 -27.77
N GLY A 59 -7.53 26.15 -29.10
CA GLY A 59 -6.82 27.18 -29.85
C GLY A 59 -7.21 27.19 -31.33
N SER A 60 -6.66 28.13 -32.09
CA SER A 60 -6.82 28.17 -33.54
C SER A 60 -5.49 28.45 -34.23
N PHE A 61 -5.04 27.52 -35.06
CA PHE A 61 -3.83 27.71 -35.86
C PHE A 61 -4.04 28.75 -36.96
N ASP A 62 -5.19 28.74 -37.64
CA ASP A 62 -5.52 29.71 -38.69
C ASP A 62 -5.66 31.15 -38.15
N ARG A 63 -6.02 31.27 -36.86
CA ARG A 63 -6.18 32.54 -36.15
C ARG A 63 -5.49 32.47 -34.78
N PRO A 64 -4.16 32.56 -34.70
CA PRO A 64 -3.44 32.43 -33.43
C PRO A 64 -3.78 33.51 -32.39
N SER A 65 -4.32 34.65 -32.84
CA SER A 65 -4.79 35.75 -32.01
C SER A 65 -6.27 35.63 -31.61
N ALA A 66 -6.95 34.53 -31.94
CA ALA A 66 -8.34 34.32 -31.59
C ALA A 66 -8.50 34.23 -30.07
N ASP A 67 -9.42 35.02 -29.53
CA ASP A 67 -9.72 34.99 -28.11
C ASP A 67 -10.54 33.75 -27.73
N ILE A 68 -10.56 33.44 -26.43
CA ILE A 68 -11.24 32.25 -25.90
C ILE A 68 -12.76 32.24 -26.10
N ASP A 69 -13.37 33.38 -26.42
CA ASP A 69 -14.81 33.52 -26.69
C ASP A 69 -15.18 33.43 -28.20
N GLU A 70 -14.18 33.21 -29.04
CA GLU A 70 -14.29 32.91 -30.47
C GLU A 70 -14.33 31.40 -30.75
N PRO A 71 -14.72 30.96 -31.97
CA PRO A 71 -14.64 29.56 -32.36
C PRO A 71 -13.20 29.06 -32.42
N LEU A 72 -12.90 28.05 -31.60
CA LEU A 72 -11.59 27.39 -31.48
C LEU A 72 -11.72 25.89 -31.76
N ASP A 73 -10.62 25.28 -32.17
CA ASP A 73 -10.48 23.82 -32.25
C ASP A 73 -9.83 23.30 -30.95
N CYS A 74 -9.99 22.01 -30.66
CA CYS A 74 -9.32 21.37 -29.52
C CYS A 74 -8.14 20.53 -30.03
N TYR A 75 -6.92 20.88 -29.59
CA TYR A 75 -5.71 20.15 -29.94
C TYR A 75 -5.31 19.24 -28.78
N ILE A 76 -5.14 17.95 -29.05
CA ILE A 76 -4.74 16.96 -28.06
C ILE A 76 -3.40 16.32 -28.44
N HIS A 77 -2.51 16.17 -27.45
CA HIS A 77 -1.24 15.48 -27.63
C HIS A 77 -1.44 13.97 -27.46
N GLY A 78 -0.62 13.16 -28.13
CA GLY A 78 -0.42 11.79 -27.68
C GLY A 78 0.61 11.00 -28.47
N TYR A 79 1.11 9.94 -27.83
CA TYR A 79 1.22 8.66 -28.52
C TYR A 79 -0.21 8.26 -28.86
N VAL A 80 -0.74 8.78 -29.97
CA VAL A 80 -2.10 8.44 -30.39
C VAL A 80 -2.11 6.93 -30.51
N SER A 81 -2.93 6.23 -29.70
CA SER A 81 -3.09 4.79 -29.87
C SER A 81 -3.20 4.51 -31.37
N ALA A 82 -2.38 3.60 -31.91
CA ALA A 82 -2.37 3.35 -33.35
C ALA A 82 -3.81 3.26 -33.89
N ARG A 83 -4.71 2.69 -33.07
CA ARG A 83 -6.16 2.69 -33.23
C ARG A 83 -6.82 4.05 -33.50
N MET A 84 -6.77 5.05 -32.60
CA MET A 84 -7.49 6.33 -32.82
C MET A 84 -6.94 7.11 -34.03
N ALA A 85 -5.63 7.08 -34.26
CA ALA A 85 -5.01 7.70 -35.42
C ALA A 85 -5.43 7.00 -36.72
N ASN A 86 -5.39 5.67 -36.73
CA ASN A 86 -5.78 4.87 -37.90
C ASN A 86 -7.26 5.09 -38.24
N LEU A 87 -8.15 5.05 -37.24
CA LEU A 87 -9.57 5.33 -37.43
C LEU A 87 -9.81 6.76 -37.97
N ALA A 88 -9.09 7.77 -37.47
CA ALA A 88 -9.18 9.13 -38.00
C ALA A 88 -8.72 9.20 -39.47
N ARG A 89 -7.62 8.55 -39.84
CA ARG A 89 -7.15 8.48 -41.23
C ARG A 89 -8.16 7.74 -42.13
N GLU A 90 -8.71 6.63 -41.67
CA GLU A 90 -9.72 5.85 -42.41
C GLU A 90 -10.97 6.69 -42.69
N LYS A 91 -11.47 7.44 -41.70
CA LYS A 91 -12.63 8.32 -41.89
C LYS A 91 -12.33 9.43 -42.89
N ILE A 92 -11.17 10.05 -42.82
CA ILE A 92 -10.75 11.06 -43.81
C ILE A 92 -10.63 10.43 -45.22
N ALA A 93 -10.04 9.24 -45.34
CA ALA A 93 -9.93 8.52 -46.61
C ALA A 93 -11.31 8.14 -47.20
N GLN A 94 -12.32 7.94 -46.35
CA GLN A 94 -13.72 7.74 -46.73
C GLN A 94 -14.44 9.04 -47.12
N GLY A 95 -13.76 10.20 -47.12
CA GLY A 95 -14.35 11.51 -47.42
C GLY A 95 -15.16 12.11 -46.28
N LEU A 96 -15.03 11.59 -45.05
CA LEU A 96 -15.68 12.12 -43.86
C LEU A 96 -14.80 13.20 -43.19
N PRO A 97 -15.38 14.12 -42.41
CA PRO A 97 -14.64 15.22 -41.78
C PRO A 97 -13.60 14.81 -40.72
N GLY A 98 -13.61 13.54 -40.29
CA GLY A 98 -12.70 12.99 -39.28
C GLY A 98 -13.38 11.92 -38.42
N LEU A 99 -12.69 11.42 -37.41
CA LEU A 99 -13.26 10.52 -36.40
C LEU A 99 -14.19 11.31 -35.48
N SER A 100 -15.46 10.91 -35.38
CA SER A 100 -16.39 11.50 -34.43
C SER A 100 -15.92 11.25 -32.99
N VAL A 101 -15.71 12.33 -32.24
CA VAL A 101 -15.26 12.27 -30.84
C VAL A 101 -16.10 13.17 -29.94
N CYS A 102 -16.17 12.79 -28.67
CA CYS A 102 -16.66 13.65 -27.59
C CYS A 102 -15.54 13.86 -26.58
N VAL A 103 -15.21 15.11 -26.28
CA VAL A 103 -14.22 15.47 -25.27
C VAL A 103 -14.96 16.03 -24.07
N SER A 104 -14.73 15.44 -22.90
CA SER A 104 -15.34 15.85 -21.64
C SER A 104 -14.29 16.24 -20.62
N ALA A 105 -14.52 17.36 -19.93
CA ALA A 105 -13.71 17.82 -18.81
C ALA A 105 -14.61 18.22 -17.64
N ALA A 106 -14.20 17.94 -16.42
CA ALA A 106 -14.96 18.25 -15.21
C ALA A 106 -14.05 18.53 -14.02
N LYS A 107 -14.44 19.52 -13.21
CA LYS A 107 -13.82 19.85 -11.92
C LYS A 107 -14.90 19.90 -10.85
N VAL A 108 -14.62 19.32 -9.69
CA VAL A 108 -15.47 19.43 -8.50
C VAL A 108 -14.94 20.58 -7.67
N ASP A 109 -15.81 21.51 -7.31
CA ASP A 109 -15.43 22.71 -6.56
C ASP A 109 -15.86 22.61 -5.08
N GLY A 110 -16.75 21.66 -4.73
CA GLY A 110 -17.05 21.35 -3.33
C GLY A 110 -18.28 20.47 -3.15
N ILE A 111 -18.48 19.99 -1.92
CA ILE A 111 -19.56 19.07 -1.54
C ILE A 111 -20.68 19.88 -0.88
N VAL A 112 -21.92 19.61 -1.26
CA VAL A 112 -23.12 20.27 -0.73
C VAL A 112 -23.92 19.22 0.05
N LEU A 113 -23.95 19.37 1.36
CA LEU A 113 -24.72 18.52 2.27
C LEU A 113 -26.02 19.22 2.63
N ALA A 114 -27.13 18.53 2.42
CA ALA A 114 -28.49 18.98 2.73
C ALA A 114 -29.04 18.22 3.94
N LEU A 115 -30.20 18.62 4.46
CA LEU A 115 -30.84 17.91 5.58
C LEU A 115 -31.26 16.47 5.21
N SER A 116 -31.48 16.22 3.92
CA SER A 116 -31.81 14.90 3.36
C SER A 116 -30.75 14.42 2.38
N SER A 117 -30.44 13.13 2.42
CA SER A 117 -29.44 12.49 1.54
C SER A 117 -29.78 12.63 0.05
N PHE A 118 -31.07 12.67 -0.29
CA PHE A 118 -31.54 12.84 -1.67
C PHE A 118 -31.37 14.26 -2.21
N ALA A 119 -31.10 15.24 -1.34
CA ALA A 119 -30.82 16.63 -1.69
C ALA A 119 -29.32 16.97 -1.66
N HIS A 120 -28.45 16.01 -1.30
CA HIS A 120 -27.00 16.18 -1.41
C HIS A 120 -26.57 16.44 -2.87
N SER A 121 -25.49 17.19 -3.04
CA SER A 121 -24.95 17.52 -4.37
C SER A 121 -23.47 17.86 -4.31
N CYS A 122 -22.88 18.20 -5.45
CA CYS A 122 -21.55 18.82 -5.52
C CYS A 122 -21.65 20.10 -6.33
N ASN A 123 -20.93 21.15 -5.93
CA ASN A 123 -20.60 22.23 -6.85
C ASN A 123 -19.54 21.71 -7.83
N TYR A 124 -19.78 21.94 -9.11
CA TYR A 124 -18.91 21.45 -10.18
C TYR A 124 -19.07 22.31 -11.42
N ARG A 125 -18.06 22.23 -12.27
CA ARG A 125 -18.03 22.77 -13.63
C ARG A 125 -17.61 21.66 -14.56
N SER A 126 -18.43 21.38 -15.56
CA SER A 126 -18.09 20.44 -16.62
C SER A 126 -18.39 21.02 -17.99
N ALA A 127 -17.62 20.60 -18.98
CA ALA A 127 -17.80 20.94 -20.37
C ALA A 127 -17.68 19.68 -21.22
N SER A 128 -18.53 19.58 -22.24
CA SER A 128 -18.47 18.55 -23.26
C SER A 128 -18.49 19.21 -24.62
N ILE A 129 -17.52 18.87 -25.47
CA ILE A 129 -17.45 19.30 -26.87
C ILE A 129 -17.53 18.07 -27.77
N PHE A 130 -18.26 18.22 -28.87
CA PHE A 130 -18.48 17.18 -29.87
C PHE A 130 -17.89 17.67 -31.19
N GLY A 131 -17.08 16.83 -31.83
CA GLY A 131 -16.33 17.25 -33.00
C GLY A 131 -15.77 16.10 -33.80
N TYR A 132 -14.92 16.45 -34.76
CA TYR A 132 -14.27 15.50 -35.64
C TYR A 132 -12.74 15.61 -35.47
N ALA A 133 -12.12 14.52 -35.04
CA ALA A 133 -10.68 14.42 -34.87
C ALA A 133 -9.98 14.09 -36.19
N SER A 134 -8.93 14.86 -36.51
CA SER A 134 -8.07 14.70 -37.68
C SER A 134 -6.61 14.85 -37.27
N LEU A 135 -5.70 14.12 -37.94
CA LEU A 135 -4.26 14.28 -37.68
C LEU A 135 -3.77 15.62 -38.23
N VAL A 136 -2.97 16.31 -37.43
CA VAL A 136 -2.19 17.47 -37.88
C VAL A 136 -1.04 16.95 -38.73
N THR A 137 -1.04 17.31 -40.01
CA THR A 137 -0.03 16.86 -40.99
C THR A 137 0.94 17.96 -41.38
N ASP A 138 0.53 19.22 -41.25
CA ASP A 138 1.39 20.37 -41.44
C ASP A 138 2.36 20.52 -40.26
N ASN A 139 3.65 20.73 -40.56
CA ASN A 139 4.68 20.81 -39.53
C ASN A 139 4.60 22.09 -38.70
N ASP A 140 4.18 23.21 -39.29
CA ASP A 140 4.06 24.49 -38.59
C ASP A 140 2.87 24.44 -37.63
N GLU A 141 1.73 23.89 -38.08
CA GLU A 141 0.58 23.62 -37.22
C GLU A 141 0.93 22.67 -36.08
N LYS A 142 1.71 21.62 -36.37
CA LYS A 142 2.13 20.63 -35.36
C LYS A 142 3.00 21.26 -34.28
N LEU A 143 3.99 22.06 -34.65
CA LEU A 143 4.85 22.77 -33.69
C LEU A 143 4.06 23.78 -32.87
N TRP A 144 3.19 24.55 -33.52
CA TRP A 144 2.30 25.49 -32.84
C TRP A 144 1.39 24.79 -31.84
N ALA A 145 0.80 23.65 -32.21
CA ALA A 145 -0.10 22.88 -31.35
C ALA A 145 0.63 22.26 -30.16
N LEU A 146 1.84 21.72 -30.37
CA LEU A 146 2.68 21.21 -29.27
C LEU A 146 3.03 22.32 -28.29
N LYS A 147 3.41 23.50 -28.79
CA LYS A 147 3.63 24.69 -27.97
C LYS A 147 2.39 25.07 -27.17
N LEU A 148 1.22 25.12 -27.82
CA LEU A 148 -0.06 25.42 -27.17
C LEU A 148 -0.35 24.44 -26.02
N ILE A 149 -0.18 23.14 -26.27
CA ILE A 149 -0.48 22.09 -25.27
C ILE A 149 0.54 22.13 -24.11
N THR A 150 1.83 22.27 -24.40
CA THR A 150 2.87 22.37 -23.38
C THR A 150 2.66 23.58 -22.48
N ASN A 151 2.38 24.75 -23.07
CA ASN A 151 2.12 25.98 -22.31
C ASN A 151 0.74 25.99 -21.64
N GLY A 152 -0.21 25.21 -22.16
CA GLY A 152 -1.50 24.97 -21.51
C GLY A 152 -1.36 24.15 -20.21
N LEU A 153 -0.36 23.26 -20.13
CA LEU A 153 -0.06 22.52 -18.91
C LEU A 153 0.73 23.37 -17.90
N VAL A 154 1.83 23.98 -18.32
CA VAL A 154 2.64 24.88 -17.49
C VAL A 154 3.00 26.10 -18.32
N ALA A 155 2.51 27.27 -17.90
CA ALA A 155 2.70 28.51 -18.64
C ALA A 155 4.20 28.82 -18.86
N GLY A 156 4.60 29.07 -20.11
CA GLY A 156 5.97 29.40 -20.50
C GLY A 156 6.94 28.21 -20.53
N ARG A 157 6.46 26.97 -20.36
CA ARG A 157 7.33 25.79 -20.30
C ARG A 157 7.99 25.46 -21.63
N TRP A 158 7.32 25.72 -22.75
CA TRP A 158 7.84 25.43 -24.09
C TRP A 158 9.16 26.18 -24.37
N GLU A 159 9.24 27.43 -23.95
CA GLU A 159 10.40 28.30 -24.13
C GLU A 159 11.61 27.88 -23.26
N GLU A 160 11.37 27.14 -22.18
CA GLU A 160 12.34 26.80 -21.13
C GLU A 160 12.85 25.34 -21.23
N VAL A 161 12.52 24.66 -22.33
CA VAL A 161 13.01 23.32 -22.67
C VAL A 161 13.79 23.35 -23.98
N ARG A 162 14.31 22.20 -24.42
CA ARG A 162 15.06 22.09 -25.67
C ARG A 162 14.22 22.60 -26.86
N GLN A 163 14.74 23.60 -27.57
CA GLN A 163 14.14 24.15 -28.78
C GLN A 163 15.17 24.26 -29.92
N PRO A 164 14.81 23.89 -31.17
CA PRO A 164 13.57 23.20 -31.55
C PRO A 164 13.55 21.75 -31.03
N PRO A 165 12.38 21.09 -30.96
CA PRO A 165 12.32 19.65 -30.72
C PRO A 165 13.13 18.90 -31.77
N SER A 166 13.76 17.80 -31.38
CA SER A 166 14.49 16.94 -32.31
C SER A 166 13.54 16.32 -33.34
N SER A 167 14.09 16.00 -34.52
CA SER A 167 13.30 15.33 -35.57
C SER A 167 12.69 14.01 -35.10
N ASN A 168 13.36 13.29 -34.19
CA ASN A 168 12.82 12.05 -33.62
C ASN A 168 11.64 12.31 -32.69
N GLU A 169 11.71 13.32 -31.81
CA GLU A 169 10.60 13.73 -30.94
C GLU A 169 9.36 14.13 -31.77
N LEU A 170 9.57 14.82 -32.90
CA LEU A 170 8.48 15.19 -33.82
C LEU A 170 7.91 14.00 -34.61
N LEU A 171 8.71 12.98 -34.93
CA LEU A 171 8.24 11.77 -35.62
C LEU A 171 7.41 10.88 -34.68
N GLN A 172 7.83 10.75 -33.42
CA GLN A 172 7.19 9.90 -32.42
C GLN A 172 5.92 10.52 -31.83
N THR A 173 5.83 11.84 -31.77
CA THR A 173 4.68 12.54 -31.19
C THR A 173 3.62 12.81 -32.26
N GLN A 174 2.38 12.38 -32.07
CA GLN A 174 1.25 12.70 -32.95
C GLN A 174 0.33 13.72 -32.27
N VAL A 175 -0.26 14.61 -33.07
CA VAL A 175 -1.22 15.62 -32.61
C VAL A 175 -2.50 15.45 -33.40
N LEU A 176 -3.63 15.43 -32.69
CA LEU A 176 -4.95 15.46 -33.30
C LEU A 176 -5.57 16.84 -33.08
N ARG A 177 -6.10 17.40 -34.16
CA ARG A 177 -7.00 18.55 -34.12
C ARG A 177 -8.43 18.04 -34.14
N ILE A 178 -9.22 18.46 -33.17
CA ILE A 178 -10.65 18.20 -33.09
C ILE A 178 -11.37 19.46 -33.52
N HIS A 179 -11.96 19.40 -34.71
CA HIS A 179 -12.84 20.46 -35.18
C HIS A 179 -14.14 20.43 -34.39
N VAL A 180 -14.37 21.46 -33.57
CA VAL A 180 -15.51 21.49 -32.66
C VAL A 180 -16.78 21.86 -33.41
N LYS A 181 -17.73 20.92 -33.46
CA LYS A 181 -19.04 21.13 -34.10
C LYS A 181 -20.04 21.75 -33.13
N SER A 182 -20.08 21.27 -31.89
CA SER A 182 -20.98 21.76 -30.86
C SER A 182 -20.39 21.55 -29.47
N GLY A 183 -20.83 22.32 -28.49
CA GLY A 183 -20.39 22.19 -27.11
C GLY A 183 -21.42 22.66 -26.12
N SER A 184 -21.29 22.20 -24.88
CA SER A 184 -22.12 22.64 -23.75
C SER A 184 -21.34 22.53 -22.45
N ALA A 185 -21.57 23.47 -21.54
CA ALA A 185 -21.13 23.40 -20.17
C ALA A 185 -22.32 23.13 -19.24
N LYS A 186 -22.04 22.42 -18.15
CA LYS A 186 -22.97 22.24 -17.03
C LYS A 186 -22.27 22.66 -15.75
N VAL A 187 -22.73 23.76 -15.18
CA VAL A 187 -22.15 24.36 -13.98
C VAL A 187 -23.19 24.37 -12.88
N ARG A 188 -22.84 23.81 -11.72
CA ARG A 188 -23.58 24.02 -10.48
C ARG A 188 -22.70 24.83 -9.55
N MET A 189 -23.17 26.03 -9.23
CA MET A 189 -22.60 26.92 -8.26
C MET A 189 -23.72 27.40 -7.35
N GLY A 190 -23.47 27.40 -6.04
CA GLY A 190 -24.41 27.97 -5.07
C GLY A 190 -24.71 27.06 -3.88
N PRO A 191 -25.55 27.56 -2.96
CA PRO A 191 -25.75 26.97 -1.65
C PRO A 191 -26.52 25.64 -1.68
N VAL A 192 -26.73 25.11 -0.49
CA VAL A 192 -27.63 23.99 -0.25
C VAL A 192 -29.06 24.39 -0.64
N ALA A 193 -29.74 23.51 -1.37
CA ALA A 193 -31.14 23.70 -1.76
C ALA A 193 -32.00 22.72 -0.99
N GLU A 194 -32.51 23.16 0.16
CA GLU A 194 -33.35 22.34 1.04
C GLU A 194 -34.78 22.18 0.49
N VAL A 195 -35.38 21.04 0.81
CA VAL A 195 -36.78 20.76 0.52
C VAL A 195 -37.66 21.49 1.55
N LYS A 196 -38.81 22.01 1.13
CA LYS A 196 -39.65 22.87 1.99
C LYS A 196 -40.13 22.14 3.24
N GLU A 197 -40.46 20.87 3.09
CA GLU A 197 -40.92 19.97 4.14
C GLU A 197 -39.83 19.79 5.21
N ASP A 198 -38.57 19.59 4.82
CA ASP A 198 -37.44 19.44 5.74
C ASP A 198 -37.15 20.75 6.51
N LEU A 199 -37.31 21.90 5.83
CA LEU A 199 -37.16 23.21 6.47
C LEU A 199 -38.21 23.49 7.54
N GLN A 200 -39.39 22.86 7.44
CA GLN A 200 -40.49 22.95 8.41
C GLN A 200 -40.32 22.03 9.62
N ASN A 201 -39.33 21.14 9.62
CA ASN A 201 -39.03 20.24 10.74
C ASN A 201 -37.91 20.81 11.63
N PRO A 202 -38.23 21.43 12.79
CA PRO A 202 -37.24 22.11 13.62
C PRO A 202 -36.31 21.14 14.35
N GLU A 203 -36.73 19.89 14.57
CA GLU A 203 -35.91 18.87 15.24
C GLU A 203 -34.83 18.35 14.30
N MET A 204 -35.18 18.04 13.05
CA MET A 204 -34.23 17.64 12.01
C MET A 204 -33.16 18.73 11.80
N ARG A 205 -33.59 20.00 11.71
CA ARG A 205 -32.69 21.15 11.56
C ARG A 205 -31.73 21.37 12.72
N LYS A 206 -32.02 20.82 13.91
CA LYS A 206 -31.13 20.84 15.07
C LYS A 206 -30.22 19.62 15.12
N ALA A 207 -30.65 18.50 14.57
CA ALA A 207 -29.94 17.22 14.64
C ALA A 207 -29.00 16.96 13.46
N VAL A 208 -29.27 17.56 12.30
CA VAL A 208 -28.54 17.29 11.04
C VAL A 208 -27.79 18.54 10.58
N TRP A 209 -26.48 18.41 10.39
CA TRP A 209 -25.67 19.46 9.80
C TRP A 209 -25.91 19.56 8.29
N SER A 210 -26.18 20.76 7.81
CA SER A 210 -26.33 21.09 6.40
C SER A 210 -25.39 22.24 6.07
N GLY A 211 -24.71 22.16 4.94
CA GLY A 211 -23.68 23.13 4.58
C GLY A 211 -22.88 22.77 3.34
N TYR A 212 -21.85 23.57 3.09
CA TYR A 212 -20.95 23.46 1.95
C TYR A 212 -19.54 23.17 2.44
N ILE A 213 -18.92 22.12 1.90
CA ILE A 213 -17.52 21.78 2.14
C ILE A 213 -16.74 22.16 0.88
N PRO A 214 -15.91 23.22 0.92
CA PRO A 214 -15.13 23.65 -0.23
C PRO A 214 -14.07 22.61 -0.62
N LEU A 215 -13.90 22.37 -1.91
CA LEU A 215 -12.79 21.58 -2.47
C LEU A 215 -11.96 22.49 -3.38
N VAL A 216 -10.69 22.69 -3.01
CA VAL A 216 -9.77 23.57 -3.73
C VAL A 216 -8.56 22.74 -4.18
N GLU A 217 -8.32 22.70 -5.48
CA GLU A 217 -7.11 22.11 -6.04
C GLU A 217 -5.92 23.06 -5.83
N GLN A 218 -4.79 22.51 -5.36
CA GLN A 218 -3.56 23.27 -5.16
C GLN A 218 -2.35 22.53 -5.71
N LEU A 219 -1.46 23.28 -6.35
CA LEU A 219 -0.12 22.86 -6.71
C LEU A 219 0.82 23.10 -5.52
N LEU A 220 1.47 22.02 -5.07
CA LEU A 220 2.45 22.04 -3.98
C LEU A 220 3.82 22.51 -4.47
N GLU A 221 4.80 22.54 -3.57
CA GLU A 221 6.18 22.92 -3.93
C GLU A 221 6.76 21.97 -4.99
N PRO A 222 7.32 22.50 -6.10
CA PRO A 222 7.97 21.69 -7.12
C PRO A 222 9.14 20.89 -6.54
N VAL A 223 9.15 19.57 -6.79
CA VAL A 223 10.23 18.68 -6.35
C VAL A 223 11.24 18.51 -7.49
N PRO A 224 12.54 18.79 -7.28
CA PRO A 224 13.55 18.61 -8.32
C PRO A 224 13.81 17.13 -8.58
N SER A 225 14.08 16.78 -9.85
CA SER A 225 14.55 15.43 -10.20
C SER A 225 16.01 15.22 -9.78
N LYS A 226 16.44 13.96 -9.66
CA LYS A 226 17.85 13.59 -9.38
C LYS A 226 18.87 14.13 -10.40
N HIS A 227 18.43 14.53 -11.58
CA HIS A 227 19.28 15.06 -12.65
C HIS A 227 19.19 16.60 -12.81
N ASN A 228 18.40 17.28 -11.96
CA ASN A 228 18.26 18.72 -12.04
C ASN A 228 19.52 19.42 -11.51
N LEU A 229 20.15 20.23 -12.35
CA LEU A 229 21.30 21.06 -11.97
C LEU A 229 20.94 22.55 -11.82
N VAL A 230 19.66 22.90 -11.97
CA VAL A 230 19.20 24.29 -11.79
C VAL A 230 19.05 24.56 -10.29
N GLU A 231 19.82 25.51 -9.76
CA GLU A 231 19.87 25.84 -8.33
C GLU A 231 18.55 26.39 -7.77
N ARG A 232 17.78 27.10 -8.60
CA ARG A 232 16.53 27.76 -8.19
C ARG A 232 15.40 27.35 -9.11
N ILE A 233 14.20 27.21 -8.56
CA ILE A 233 12.99 26.98 -9.35
C ILE A 233 12.84 28.15 -10.35
N PRO A 234 12.74 27.87 -11.66
CA PRO A 234 12.52 28.90 -12.66
C PRO A 234 11.29 29.77 -12.35
N HIS A 235 11.42 31.08 -12.53
CA HIS A 235 10.40 32.06 -12.18
C HIS A 235 9.01 31.75 -12.79
N HIS A 236 8.96 31.26 -14.04
CA HIS A 236 7.71 30.90 -14.70
C HIS A 236 6.93 29.79 -13.95
N ILE A 237 7.63 28.85 -13.31
CA ILE A 237 7.01 27.76 -12.54
C ILE A 237 6.41 28.32 -11.25
N THR A 238 7.14 29.19 -10.55
CA THR A 238 6.66 29.84 -9.32
C THR A 238 5.46 30.72 -9.59
N GLU A 239 5.50 31.55 -10.64
CA GLU A 239 4.38 32.40 -11.03
C GLU A 239 3.17 31.59 -11.49
N TYR A 240 3.39 30.54 -12.30
CA TYR A 240 2.32 29.63 -12.72
C TYR A 240 1.63 28.99 -11.51
N ARG A 241 2.40 28.47 -10.55
CA ARG A 241 1.86 27.89 -9.31
C ARG A 241 1.05 28.91 -8.52
N LYS A 242 1.58 30.12 -8.34
CA LYS A 242 0.92 31.20 -7.61
C LYS A 242 -0.40 31.59 -8.27
N ALA A 243 -0.40 31.75 -9.59
CA ALA A 243 -1.60 32.05 -10.37
C ALA A 243 -2.63 30.92 -10.27
N PHE A 244 -2.23 29.65 -10.48
CA PHE A 244 -3.11 28.49 -10.39
C PHE A 244 -3.79 28.39 -9.01
N ASN A 245 -3.00 28.48 -7.93
CA ASN A 245 -3.51 28.38 -6.57
C ASN A 245 -4.42 29.57 -6.23
N GLY A 246 -4.04 30.79 -6.63
CA GLY A 246 -4.83 32.00 -6.42
C GLY A 246 -6.16 31.98 -7.16
N ASP A 247 -6.20 31.48 -8.39
CA ASP A 247 -7.42 31.32 -9.18
C ASP A 247 -8.36 30.29 -8.55
N ALA A 248 -7.83 29.15 -8.10
CA ALA A 248 -8.61 28.11 -7.43
C ALA A 248 -9.21 28.62 -6.11
N GLU A 249 -8.43 29.35 -5.32
CA GLU A 249 -8.86 29.93 -4.04
C GLU A 249 -9.88 31.07 -4.25
N SER A 250 -9.65 31.96 -5.21
CA SER A 250 -10.57 33.07 -5.53
C SER A 250 -11.93 32.57 -6.00
N TYR A 251 -11.94 31.58 -6.90
CA TYR A 251 -13.16 30.96 -7.38
C TYR A 251 -13.96 30.32 -6.24
N ASN A 252 -13.31 29.56 -5.35
CA ASN A 252 -13.98 28.91 -4.25
C ASN A 252 -14.47 29.91 -3.18
N SER A 253 -13.67 30.94 -2.88
CA SER A 253 -14.02 32.01 -1.95
C SER A 253 -15.29 32.74 -2.38
N GLY A 254 -15.50 32.94 -3.68
CA GLY A 254 -16.76 33.48 -4.22
C GLY A 254 -17.97 32.62 -3.90
N ILE A 255 -17.82 31.29 -3.93
CA ILE A 255 -18.89 30.33 -3.58
C ILE A 255 -19.14 30.34 -2.07
N VAL A 256 -18.08 30.29 -1.26
CA VAL A 256 -18.19 30.35 0.20
C VAL A 256 -18.89 31.63 0.64
N LYS A 257 -18.54 32.78 0.04
CA LYS A 257 -19.21 34.06 0.30
C LYS A 257 -20.72 33.98 0.00
N GLN A 258 -21.11 33.41 -1.14
CA GLN A 258 -22.53 33.21 -1.47
C GLN A 258 -23.26 32.29 -0.48
N VAL A 259 -22.57 31.31 0.11
CA VAL A 259 -23.14 30.41 1.13
C VAL A 259 -23.29 31.13 2.48
N LEU A 260 -22.30 31.93 2.88
CA LEU A 260 -22.26 32.63 4.16
C LEU A 260 -23.15 33.87 4.22
N GLU A 261 -23.49 34.47 3.08
CA GLU A 261 -24.41 35.62 3.00
C GLU A 261 -25.89 35.26 3.25
N ASP A 262 -26.24 33.99 3.51
CA ASP A 262 -27.60 33.59 3.91
C ASP A 262 -27.87 33.98 5.38
N PRO A 263 -28.74 34.97 5.65
CA PRO A 263 -28.94 35.56 6.98
C PRO A 263 -29.61 34.62 8.00
N LYS A 264 -30.02 33.40 7.61
CA LYS A 264 -30.66 32.41 8.50
C LYS A 264 -29.71 31.31 9.00
N CYS A 265 -28.43 31.36 8.60
CA CYS A 265 -27.43 30.38 9.02
C CYS A 265 -26.93 30.71 10.45
N ILE A 266 -26.95 29.71 11.34
CA ILE A 266 -26.23 29.79 12.61
C ILE A 266 -24.81 29.32 12.29
N PRO A 267 -23.77 30.17 12.43
CA PRO A 267 -22.40 29.72 12.25
C PRO A 267 -22.10 28.66 13.28
N SER A 268 -21.78 27.44 12.84
CA SER A 268 -21.19 26.44 13.73
C SER A 268 -19.86 27.00 14.25
N GLU A 269 -19.58 26.84 15.55
CA GLU A 269 -18.25 27.13 16.09
C GLU A 269 -17.25 26.22 15.36
N CYS A 270 -16.52 26.81 14.41
CA CYS A 270 -15.35 26.18 13.87
C CYS A 270 -14.32 26.23 15.00
N GLU A 271 -14.09 25.11 15.68
CA GLU A 271 -12.78 24.87 16.29
C GLU A 271 -11.78 25.02 15.15
N ARG A 272 -11.19 26.21 15.05
CA ARG A 272 -10.00 26.39 14.23
C ARG A 272 -8.98 25.47 14.87
N MET A 273 -8.73 24.31 14.27
CA MET A 273 -7.42 23.69 14.40
C MET A 273 -6.44 24.77 13.98
N GLY A 274 -5.78 25.38 14.96
CA GLY A 274 -5.10 26.66 14.80
C GLY A 274 -3.99 26.55 13.76
N LEU A 275 -4.23 27.05 12.55
CA LEU A 275 -3.16 27.60 11.75
C LEU A 275 -2.60 28.78 12.56
N TYR A 276 -1.34 28.68 12.97
CA TYR A 276 -0.66 29.70 13.75
C TYR A 276 -0.80 31.08 13.08
N SER A 277 -1.04 32.14 13.87
CA SER A 277 -1.23 33.48 13.30
C SER A 277 0.02 33.93 12.55
N VAL A 278 -0.15 34.64 11.42
CA VAL A 278 0.98 35.20 10.65
C VAL A 278 1.93 36.00 11.53
N ARG A 279 1.42 36.77 12.49
CA ARG A 279 2.24 37.50 13.48
C ARG A 279 3.08 36.61 14.39
N TYR A 280 2.58 35.41 14.70
CA TYR A 280 3.31 34.44 15.50
C TYR A 280 4.43 33.82 14.67
N ILE A 281 4.16 33.48 13.41
CA ILE A 281 5.18 32.99 12.47
C ILE A 281 6.23 34.08 12.21
N GLU A 282 5.83 35.32 11.94
CA GLU A 282 6.74 36.47 11.81
C GLU A 282 7.55 36.71 13.09
N SER A 283 6.96 36.50 14.28
CA SER A 283 7.71 36.61 15.55
C SER A 283 8.72 35.48 15.74
N LEU A 284 8.42 34.27 15.25
CA LEU A 284 9.34 33.14 15.27
C LEU A 284 10.47 33.35 14.26
N GLU A 285 10.17 33.85 13.06
CA GLU A 285 11.18 34.19 12.04
C GLU A 285 12.08 35.34 12.49
N ALA A 286 11.52 36.35 13.17
CA ALA A 286 12.30 37.42 13.79
C ALA A 286 13.19 36.88 14.92
N ARG A 287 12.69 35.95 15.74
CA ARG A 287 13.45 35.33 16.82
C ARG A 287 14.56 34.42 16.29
N ILE A 288 14.30 33.68 15.21
CA ILE A 288 15.31 32.87 14.50
C ILE A 288 16.38 33.79 13.91
N SER A 289 16.00 34.93 13.34
CA SER A 289 16.95 35.93 12.81
C SER A 289 17.80 36.55 13.92
N GLU A 290 17.24 36.86 15.10
CA GLU A 290 17.99 37.31 16.27
C GLU A 290 19.00 36.25 16.74
N ILE A 291 18.58 34.99 16.86
CA ILE A 291 19.43 33.89 17.31
C ILE A 291 20.55 33.61 16.28
N GLN A 292 20.25 33.69 14.99
CA GLN A 292 21.26 33.58 13.94
C GLN A 292 22.24 34.75 13.96
N HIS A 293 21.77 35.96 14.25
CA HIS A 293 22.62 37.14 14.40
C HIS A 293 23.51 37.04 15.65
N GLU A 294 22.98 36.54 16.77
CA GLU A 294 23.74 36.26 18.00
C GLU A 294 24.77 35.13 17.79
N ALA A 295 24.41 34.08 17.05
CA ALA A 295 25.35 33.00 16.69
C ALA A 295 26.49 33.49 15.79
N THR A 296 26.22 34.50 14.94
CA THR A 296 27.24 35.14 14.09
C THR A 296 28.15 36.08 14.89
N LEU A 297 27.66 36.67 15.99
CA LEU A 297 28.44 37.49 16.91
C LEU A 297 29.28 36.66 17.91
N MET A 298 28.94 35.39 18.13
CA MET A 298 29.64 34.48 19.05
C MET A 298 30.83 33.71 18.45
N THR A 299 31.26 34.03 17.22
CA THR A 299 32.54 33.56 16.68
C THR A 299 33.52 34.72 16.43
N PRO A 300 34.28 35.17 17.44
CA PRO A 300 35.50 35.93 17.20
C PRO A 300 36.61 34.96 16.79
N GLY A 301 37.22 35.22 15.63
CA GLY A 301 38.05 34.28 14.90
C GLY A 301 39.25 33.68 15.67
N MET A 302 39.62 32.48 15.24
CA MET A 302 40.98 31.98 15.38
C MET A 302 41.57 31.76 13.99
N SER A 303 42.41 32.73 13.60
CA SER A 303 43.63 32.47 12.82
C SER A 303 44.57 31.60 13.66
N LEU A 304 45.34 30.75 12.98
CA LEU A 304 46.39 29.89 13.51
C LEU A 304 47.45 30.66 14.32
N ASP A 305 47.74 30.21 15.56
CA ASP A 305 49.09 29.93 16.10
C ASP A 305 49.02 29.46 17.59
N GLN A 306 49.99 28.60 17.98
CA GLN A 306 50.09 27.76 19.21
C GLN A 306 50.43 28.52 20.53
N PRO A 307 50.86 27.86 21.65
CA PRO A 307 50.16 26.97 22.61
C PRO A 307 50.27 27.47 24.10
N GLU A 308 49.62 26.78 25.04
CA GLU A 308 50.09 26.41 26.42
C GLU A 308 49.03 26.41 27.56
N ASP A 309 48.98 25.26 28.23
CA ASP A 309 48.84 24.96 29.67
C ASP A 309 47.74 25.57 30.58
N GLY A 310 46.94 24.66 31.14
CA GLY A 310 46.75 24.57 32.60
C GLY A 310 45.33 24.78 33.19
N PRO A 311 44.97 24.16 34.33
CA PRO A 311 43.62 23.63 34.54
C PRO A 311 42.81 24.21 35.72
N SER A 312 41.49 23.99 35.65
CA SER A 312 40.51 23.72 36.73
C SER A 312 40.27 24.72 37.87
N ARG A 313 38.99 25.06 38.11
CA ARG A 313 38.38 24.92 39.46
C ARG A 313 36.84 24.94 39.46
N GLN A 314 36.30 23.89 40.07
CA GLN A 314 34.92 23.71 40.54
C GLN A 314 34.51 24.78 41.56
N LEU A 315 33.20 24.98 41.73
CA LEU A 315 32.58 25.13 43.06
C LEU A 315 31.10 24.75 43.00
N ALA A 316 30.67 23.99 44.01
CA ALA A 316 29.34 23.41 44.19
C ALA A 316 28.47 24.25 45.14
N ASP A 317 27.16 24.18 44.87
CA ASP A 317 25.92 24.26 45.68
C ASP A 317 25.94 24.69 47.17
N PRO A 318 24.82 25.26 47.67
CA PRO A 318 23.91 24.43 48.48
C PRO A 318 22.39 24.72 48.41
N GLN A 319 21.63 23.65 48.73
CA GLN A 319 20.18 23.49 48.87
C GLN A 319 19.54 24.16 50.11
N ILE A 320 18.23 24.47 50.05
CA ILE A 320 17.26 24.34 51.18
C ILE A 320 15.87 23.87 50.66
N THR A 321 15.26 22.95 51.42
CA THR A 321 13.98 22.18 51.31
C THR A 321 12.75 22.98 51.83
N HIS A 322 11.47 22.74 51.44
CA HIS A 322 10.58 21.61 51.80
C HIS A 322 9.16 21.69 51.14
N GLU A 323 8.58 20.50 50.88
CA GLU A 323 7.15 20.07 50.94
C GLU A 323 6.20 20.12 49.70
N PHE A 324 5.54 18.97 49.45
CA PHE A 324 4.75 18.45 48.30
C PHE A 324 3.20 18.56 48.51
N PRO A 325 2.24 18.11 47.62
CA PRO A 325 2.34 17.49 46.27
C PRO A 325 1.34 17.99 45.17
N ASN A 326 1.57 17.45 43.96
CA ASN A 326 0.93 17.58 42.63
C ASN A 326 -0.54 17.06 42.52
N PRO A 327 -1.33 17.38 41.45
CA PRO A 327 -1.18 16.65 40.18
C PRO A 327 -1.42 17.44 38.86
N GLN A 328 -0.48 17.26 37.92
CA GLN A 328 -0.58 16.98 36.47
C GLN A 328 -1.64 17.70 35.58
N SER A 329 -1.16 18.42 34.55
CA SER A 329 -1.39 18.07 33.14
C SER A 329 -0.69 19.01 32.13
N ALA A 330 -0.11 18.37 31.09
CA ALA A 330 0.07 18.77 29.69
C ALA A 330 1.10 19.87 29.25
N SER A 331 2.10 19.44 28.49
CA SER A 331 2.61 19.99 27.21
C SER A 331 3.71 19.05 26.69
N ASP A 332 3.56 18.44 25.51
CA ASP A 332 3.83 18.97 24.16
C ASP A 332 5.31 19.30 23.91
N GLN A 333 5.99 18.47 23.11
CA GLN A 333 7.09 18.89 22.25
C GLN A 333 7.14 17.99 21.00
N LEU A 334 7.02 18.60 19.83
CA LEU A 334 7.46 18.05 18.56
C LEU A 334 8.02 19.19 17.72
N ASP A 335 9.33 19.16 17.53
CA ASP A 335 10.05 19.89 16.49
C ASP A 335 10.96 18.89 15.77
N MET A 336 10.93 18.93 14.43
CA MET A 336 11.71 18.10 13.51
C MET A 336 12.40 19.01 12.50
N ALA A 337 13.73 18.92 12.41
CA ALA A 337 14.54 19.37 11.29
C ALA A 337 15.63 18.29 11.07
N PHE A 338 15.73 17.60 9.93
CA PHE A 338 16.18 17.97 8.57
C PHE A 338 17.70 18.13 8.38
N MET A 339 18.25 17.32 7.45
CA MET A 339 19.33 17.51 6.44
C MET A 339 19.96 16.12 6.13
N ALA A 340 20.50 15.73 4.97
CA ALA A 340 20.51 16.08 3.53
C ALA A 340 21.35 14.96 2.81
N PRO A 341 21.37 14.83 1.47
CA PRO A 341 21.88 13.64 0.74
C PRO A 341 23.14 13.88 -0.13
N LEU A 342 23.90 12.81 -0.43
CA LEU A 342 24.93 12.64 -1.50
C LEU A 342 25.06 11.12 -1.77
N ASP A 343 25.31 10.55 -2.94
CA ASP A 343 25.32 10.95 -4.35
C ASP A 343 25.37 9.63 -5.16
N ALA A 344 24.95 9.64 -6.43
CA ALA A 344 24.86 8.46 -7.28
C ALA A 344 25.59 8.66 -8.60
N SER A 345 26.45 7.71 -8.98
CA SER A 345 26.94 7.59 -10.36
C SER A 345 27.20 6.14 -10.74
N ASN A 346 26.25 5.52 -11.45
CA ASN A 346 26.54 4.85 -12.73
C ASN A 346 25.25 4.49 -13.47
N THR A 347 25.26 4.77 -14.77
CA THR A 347 24.09 4.83 -15.66
C THR A 347 24.29 3.83 -16.80
N MET A 348 23.29 2.98 -17.07
CA MET A 348 23.04 2.28 -18.36
C MET A 348 21.52 1.98 -18.38
N ILE A 349 20.66 2.83 -18.94
CA ILE A 349 20.14 2.85 -20.33
C ILE A 349 19.61 1.49 -20.84
N TYR A 350 18.28 1.29 -20.72
CA TYR A 350 17.40 0.64 -21.70
C TYR A 350 16.07 1.43 -21.69
N SER A 351 15.79 2.24 -22.71
CA SER A 351 15.00 1.90 -23.91
C SER A 351 13.60 1.37 -23.57
N LEU A 352 12.66 2.30 -23.40
CA LEU A 352 11.26 2.03 -23.12
C LEU A 352 10.52 1.85 -24.45
N ASP A 353 10.48 0.60 -24.92
CA ASP A 353 9.65 0.16 -26.04
C ASP A 353 8.63 -0.86 -25.52
N MET A 354 7.46 -0.88 -26.16
CA MET A 354 6.32 -1.81 -25.98
C MET A 354 5.23 -1.45 -24.96
N LEU A 355 4.30 -0.63 -25.47
CA LEU A 355 2.87 -0.87 -25.31
C LEU A 355 2.48 -2.28 -25.79
N GLN A 356 1.90 -3.08 -24.90
CA GLN A 356 0.83 -4.02 -25.25
C GLN A 356 -0.35 -3.87 -24.26
N PRO A 357 -1.58 -4.20 -24.70
CA PRO A 357 -2.81 -3.73 -24.09
C PRO A 357 -3.42 -4.73 -23.08
N GLU A 358 -4.20 -4.15 -22.15
CA GLU A 358 -5.21 -4.75 -21.26
C GLU A 358 -4.77 -5.32 -19.89
N GLY A 359 -5.53 -4.93 -18.86
CA GLY A 359 -5.35 -5.29 -17.45
C GLY A 359 -6.04 -4.30 -16.51
N ASN A 360 -7.34 -4.50 -16.28
CA ASN A 360 -8.21 -3.71 -15.43
C ASN A 360 -7.64 -3.61 -13.98
N LEU A 361 -7.29 -2.40 -13.50
CA LEU A 361 -6.61 -2.16 -12.21
C LEU A 361 -7.43 -2.52 -10.95
N TYR A 362 -8.62 -3.12 -11.12
CA TYR A 362 -9.49 -3.64 -10.07
C TYR A 362 -9.89 -5.11 -10.28
N SER A 363 -9.25 -5.83 -11.20
CA SER A 363 -9.44 -7.27 -11.42
C SER A 363 -8.18 -8.02 -10.96
N VAL A 364 -8.31 -8.83 -9.91
CA VAL A 364 -7.27 -9.78 -9.49
C VAL A 364 -7.61 -11.14 -10.08
N SER A 365 -7.49 -11.25 -11.39
CA SER A 365 -7.51 -12.52 -12.10
C SER A 365 -6.73 -12.30 -13.39
N ASP A 366 -5.41 -12.50 -13.33
CA ASP A 366 -4.61 -13.10 -14.39
C ASP A 366 -3.17 -13.26 -13.91
N VAL A 367 -2.78 -14.53 -13.69
CA VAL A 367 -1.41 -14.96 -13.44
C VAL A 367 -0.85 -15.38 -14.79
N ALA A 368 0.09 -14.62 -15.34
CA ALA A 368 0.79 -15.02 -16.56
C ALA A 368 1.90 -16.02 -16.23
N ASN A 369 1.69 -17.29 -16.64
CA ASN A 369 2.74 -18.25 -16.86
C ASN A 369 3.58 -17.80 -18.07
N HIS A 370 4.89 -17.71 -17.91
CA HIS A 370 5.83 -17.66 -19.03
C HIS A 370 6.48 -19.03 -19.18
N ASP A 371 6.30 -19.66 -20.34
CA ASP A 371 7.36 -20.48 -20.95
C ASP A 371 7.18 -20.64 -22.46
N THR A 372 8.32 -20.60 -23.16
CA THR A 372 8.49 -20.37 -24.60
C THR A 372 8.55 -21.65 -25.45
N THR A 373 7.80 -21.64 -26.57
CA THR A 373 8.08 -22.17 -27.93
C THR A 373 8.52 -23.63 -28.18
N THR A 374 7.76 -24.40 -28.98
CA THR A 374 8.06 -24.73 -30.41
C THR A 374 7.07 -25.76 -31.04
N ASN A 375 6.55 -25.40 -32.24
CA ASN A 375 6.02 -26.17 -33.39
C ASN A 375 5.53 -27.64 -33.26
N SER A 376 4.26 -27.90 -33.61
CA SER A 376 3.83 -28.58 -34.86
C SER A 376 2.29 -28.65 -34.99
N ALA A 377 1.80 -28.81 -36.22
CA ALA A 377 0.41 -28.61 -36.64
C ALA A 377 -0.52 -29.85 -36.49
N MET A 378 -1.84 -29.55 -36.40
CA MET A 378 -3.05 -30.38 -36.62
C MET A 378 -3.63 -31.14 -35.41
N PRO A 379 -4.95 -31.45 -35.42
CA PRO A 379 -6.12 -30.57 -35.41
C PRO A 379 -6.93 -30.72 -34.10
N GLU A 380 -7.72 -29.70 -33.75
CA GLU A 380 -8.58 -29.67 -32.55
C GLU A 380 -9.47 -30.91 -32.40
N PRO A 381 -9.53 -31.53 -31.21
CA PRO A 381 -10.72 -32.22 -30.75
C PRO A 381 -11.60 -31.24 -29.97
N ILE A 382 -12.80 -31.02 -30.51
CA ILE A 382 -13.95 -30.46 -29.81
C ILE A 382 -14.13 -31.26 -28.51
N LEU A 383 -13.81 -30.64 -27.37
CA LEU A 383 -14.15 -31.14 -26.04
C LEU A 383 -15.03 -30.08 -25.37
N ASP A 384 -16.31 -30.47 -25.29
CA ASP A 384 -17.36 -30.07 -24.36
C ASP A 384 -17.11 -28.85 -23.46
N GLN A 385 -18.09 -27.94 -23.42
CA GLN A 385 -18.21 -26.93 -22.37
C GLN A 385 -18.50 -27.64 -21.02
N GLY A 386 -17.47 -28.25 -20.45
CA GLY A 386 -17.49 -28.89 -19.15
C GLY A 386 -17.52 -27.84 -18.05
N SER A 387 -18.63 -27.79 -17.33
CA SER A 387 -18.84 -27.06 -16.09
C SER A 387 -17.59 -26.94 -15.19
N THR A 388 -17.20 -25.71 -14.89
CA THR A 388 -16.22 -25.35 -13.86
C THR A 388 -16.52 -26.04 -12.52
N PRO A 389 -15.52 -26.67 -11.87
CA PRO A 389 -15.67 -27.21 -10.51
C PRO A 389 -16.06 -26.14 -9.49
N THR A 390 -17.24 -26.25 -8.90
CA THR A 390 -17.75 -25.35 -7.86
C THR A 390 -17.53 -25.92 -6.46
N PHE A 391 -17.63 -25.09 -5.41
CA PHE A 391 -17.70 -25.44 -3.96
C PHE A 391 -18.56 -26.69 -3.62
N ALA A 392 -19.45 -27.10 -4.52
CA ALA A 392 -20.26 -28.32 -4.46
C ALA A 392 -19.52 -29.63 -4.80
N GLN A 393 -18.27 -29.60 -5.28
CA GLN A 393 -17.52 -30.78 -5.76
C GLN A 393 -16.46 -31.31 -4.78
N VAL A 394 -16.23 -30.64 -3.65
CA VAL A 394 -15.31 -31.13 -2.60
C VAL A 394 -15.98 -32.29 -1.86
N SER A 395 -15.28 -33.42 -1.69
CA SER A 395 -15.84 -34.55 -0.93
C SER A 395 -15.95 -34.23 0.57
N VAL A 396 -16.92 -34.83 1.26
CA VAL A 396 -17.11 -34.63 2.72
C VAL A 396 -15.82 -34.93 3.50
N HIS A 397 -15.09 -35.98 3.12
CA HIS A 397 -13.83 -36.36 3.76
C HIS A 397 -12.73 -35.31 3.54
N GLU A 398 -12.61 -34.74 2.34
CA GLU A 398 -11.65 -33.67 2.07
C GLU A 398 -12.02 -32.37 2.78
N GLY A 399 -13.31 -32.00 2.77
CA GLY A 399 -13.82 -30.85 3.51
C GLY A 399 -13.56 -30.98 5.01
N ALA A 400 -13.80 -32.16 5.58
CA ALA A 400 -13.50 -32.45 6.98
C ALA A 400 -12.01 -32.26 7.31
N LEU A 401 -11.13 -32.74 6.43
CA LEU A 401 -9.69 -32.59 6.56
C LEU A 401 -9.24 -31.12 6.48
N PHE A 402 -9.85 -30.30 5.63
CA PHE A 402 -9.52 -28.87 5.56
C PHE A 402 -9.91 -28.12 6.84
N PHE A 403 -11.12 -28.37 7.35
CA PHE A 403 -11.55 -27.82 8.65
C PHE A 403 -10.63 -28.27 9.78
N GLN A 404 -10.29 -29.55 9.83
CA GLN A 404 -9.36 -30.07 10.81
C GLN A 404 -8.00 -29.37 10.73
N VAL A 405 -7.41 -29.27 9.54
CA VAL A 405 -6.10 -28.62 9.34
C VAL A 405 -6.15 -27.15 9.77
N TYR A 406 -7.21 -26.42 9.42
CA TYR A 406 -7.37 -25.01 9.80
C TYR A 406 -7.46 -24.85 11.33
N PHE A 407 -8.35 -25.60 11.99
CA PHE A 407 -8.56 -25.47 13.43
C PHE A 407 -7.40 -26.02 14.26
N GLU A 408 -6.58 -26.93 13.72
CA GLU A 408 -5.37 -27.42 14.39
C GLU A 408 -4.14 -26.54 14.13
N THR A 409 -4.09 -25.82 12.99
CA THR A 409 -2.89 -25.08 12.55
C THR A 409 -3.01 -23.55 12.64
N ILE A 410 -4.16 -22.99 12.29
CA ILE A 410 -4.38 -21.54 12.17
C ILE A 410 -5.09 -21.00 13.41
N HIS A 411 -6.22 -21.60 13.78
CA HIS A 411 -7.07 -21.10 14.87
C HIS A 411 -6.34 -20.91 16.22
N PRO A 412 -5.45 -21.81 16.68
CA PRO A 412 -4.73 -21.61 17.95
C PRO A 412 -3.78 -20.41 17.95
N ARG A 413 -3.42 -19.90 16.76
CA ARG A 413 -2.58 -18.72 16.57
C ARG A 413 -3.38 -17.47 16.23
N TYR A 414 -4.52 -17.65 15.59
CA TYR A 414 -5.38 -16.57 15.09
C TYR A 414 -6.87 -16.93 15.31
N PRO A 415 -7.38 -16.85 16.55
CA PRO A 415 -8.74 -17.29 16.91
C PRO A 415 -9.80 -16.22 16.57
N PHE A 416 -9.88 -15.80 15.31
CA PHE A 416 -10.83 -14.77 14.87
C PHE A 416 -12.15 -15.33 14.31
N LEU A 417 -12.33 -16.64 14.25
CA LEU A 417 -13.58 -17.29 13.85
C LEU A 417 -14.25 -17.95 15.05
N ASP A 418 -15.58 -17.92 15.07
CA ASP A 418 -16.38 -18.65 16.05
C ASP A 418 -16.48 -20.14 15.67
N VAL A 419 -16.10 -21.02 16.59
CA VAL A 419 -16.04 -22.47 16.36
C VAL A 419 -17.45 -23.06 16.18
N GLU A 420 -18.45 -22.58 16.91
CA GLU A 420 -19.83 -23.06 16.81
C GLU A 420 -20.47 -22.62 15.50
N GLU A 421 -20.24 -21.38 15.08
CA GLU A 421 -20.72 -20.86 13.79
C GLU A 421 -20.08 -21.62 12.62
N CYS A 422 -18.78 -21.90 12.68
CA CYS A 422 -18.09 -22.75 11.71
C CYS A 422 -18.61 -24.20 11.72
N SER A 423 -18.93 -24.74 12.91
CA SER A 423 -19.50 -26.09 13.05
C SER A 423 -20.87 -26.21 12.42
N ARG A 424 -21.74 -25.20 12.61
CA ARG A 424 -23.03 -25.12 11.91
C ARG A 424 -22.81 -25.05 10.42
N GLY A 425 -21.89 -24.21 9.97
CA GLY A 425 -21.58 -24.08 8.56
C GLY A 425 -21.08 -25.32 7.86
N TYR A 426 -20.21 -26.07 8.52
CA TYR A 426 -19.75 -27.35 8.03
C TYR A 426 -20.93 -28.32 7.85
N GLN A 427 -21.88 -28.35 8.80
CA GLN A 427 -23.06 -29.20 8.70
C GLN A 427 -23.99 -28.74 7.57
N ASP A 428 -24.27 -27.44 7.47
CA ASP A 428 -25.09 -26.85 6.40
C ASP A 428 -24.47 -27.14 5.02
N TRP A 429 -23.14 -27.12 4.90
CA TRP A 429 -22.44 -27.52 3.68
C TRP A 429 -22.58 -29.01 3.39
N LYS A 430 -22.37 -29.87 4.41
CA LYS A 430 -22.48 -31.32 4.30
C LYS A 430 -23.89 -31.78 3.89
N THR A 431 -24.93 -31.10 4.36
CA THR A 431 -26.33 -31.38 3.99
C THR A 431 -26.77 -30.72 2.70
N GLY A 432 -25.97 -29.79 2.16
CA GLY A 432 -26.30 -28.99 0.98
C GLY A 432 -27.24 -27.81 1.28
N GLU A 433 -27.64 -27.61 2.54
CA GLU A 433 -28.49 -26.50 2.98
C GLU A 433 -27.80 -25.13 2.82
N ILE A 434 -26.47 -25.08 2.81
CA ILE A 434 -25.69 -23.84 2.58
C ILE A 434 -25.95 -23.23 1.20
N PHE A 435 -26.41 -24.04 0.24
CA PHE A 435 -26.77 -23.60 -1.12
C PHE A 435 -28.23 -23.16 -1.23
N THR A 436 -29.01 -23.32 -0.16
CA THR A 436 -30.41 -22.90 -0.11
C THR A 436 -30.52 -21.49 0.47
N PRO A 437 -31.38 -20.60 -0.08
CA PRO A 437 -31.58 -19.27 0.50
C PRO A 437 -32.23 -19.39 1.88
N SER A 438 -31.45 -19.19 2.94
CA SER A 438 -31.96 -19.25 4.32
C SER A 438 -32.71 -17.97 4.72
N SER A 439 -33.47 -18.03 5.82
CA SER A 439 -34.13 -16.85 6.43
C SER A 439 -33.14 -15.84 7.01
N ASP A 440 -31.88 -16.21 7.13
CA ASP A 440 -30.76 -15.36 7.48
C ASP A 440 -29.68 -15.42 6.37
N PRO A 441 -29.90 -14.70 5.24
CA PRO A 441 -29.00 -14.74 4.09
C PRO A 441 -27.55 -14.34 4.43
N TRP A 442 -27.36 -13.57 5.51
CA TRP A 442 -26.04 -13.08 5.90
C TRP A 442 -25.23 -14.15 6.63
N ARG A 443 -25.83 -14.90 7.56
CA ARG A 443 -25.15 -16.01 8.24
C ARG A 443 -24.70 -17.04 7.25
N SER A 444 -25.59 -17.44 6.34
CA SER A 444 -25.28 -18.42 5.30
C SER A 444 -24.14 -17.96 4.38
N TYR A 445 -24.08 -16.67 4.04
CA TYR A 445 -23.00 -16.15 3.20
C TYR A 445 -21.64 -16.07 3.91
N LEU A 446 -21.60 -15.54 5.15
CA LEU A 446 -20.36 -15.50 5.96
C LEU A 446 -19.80 -16.91 6.17
N VAL A 447 -20.69 -17.82 6.50
CA VAL A 447 -20.37 -19.22 6.74
C VAL A 447 -19.86 -19.89 5.46
N LYS A 448 -20.50 -19.63 4.31
CA LYS A 448 -20.03 -20.10 3.00
C LYS A 448 -18.63 -19.58 2.68
N MET A 449 -18.40 -18.27 2.86
CA MET A 449 -17.09 -17.66 2.68
C MET A 449 -16.02 -18.24 3.61
N ALA A 450 -16.36 -18.44 4.88
CA ALA A 450 -15.47 -19.07 5.84
C ALA A 450 -15.12 -20.50 5.41
N CYS A 451 -16.11 -21.29 4.95
CA CYS A 451 -15.86 -22.62 4.40
C CYS A 451 -14.94 -22.58 3.18
N GLU A 452 -15.22 -21.72 2.19
CA GLU A 452 -14.42 -21.58 0.98
C GLU A 452 -12.98 -21.15 1.28
N ALA A 453 -12.80 -20.19 2.18
CA ALA A 453 -11.47 -19.74 2.61
C ALA A 453 -10.73 -20.81 3.44
N ILE A 454 -11.42 -21.54 4.33
CA ILE A 454 -10.85 -22.67 5.07
C ILE A 454 -10.41 -23.77 4.09
N PHE A 455 -11.18 -24.02 3.03
CA PHE A 455 -10.81 -24.97 1.98
C PHE A 455 -9.60 -24.49 1.19
N ALA A 456 -9.55 -23.21 0.77
CA ALA A 456 -8.40 -22.63 0.09
C ALA A 456 -7.13 -22.68 0.95
N VAL A 457 -7.23 -22.32 2.23
CA VAL A 457 -6.13 -22.39 3.21
C VAL A 457 -5.71 -23.84 3.47
N GLY A 458 -6.67 -24.74 3.70
CA GLY A 458 -6.41 -26.16 3.93
C GLY A 458 -5.77 -26.85 2.72
N SER A 459 -6.15 -26.43 1.52
CA SER A 459 -5.55 -26.82 0.25
C SER A 459 -4.08 -26.41 0.17
N LEU A 460 -3.75 -25.13 0.38
CA LEU A 460 -2.37 -24.62 0.37
C LEU A 460 -1.50 -25.38 1.38
N LEU A 461 -2.03 -25.62 2.56
CA LEU A 461 -1.32 -26.36 3.62
C LEU A 461 -1.05 -27.83 3.29
N ARG A 462 -1.70 -28.39 2.26
CA ARG A 462 -1.62 -29.80 1.85
C ARG A 462 -0.84 -30.06 0.56
N GLN A 463 -0.34 -29.05 -0.15
CA GLN A 463 0.28 -29.15 -1.49
C GLN A 463 1.51 -30.09 -1.62
N ALA A 464 1.95 -30.75 -0.55
CA ALA A 464 2.99 -31.76 -0.63
C ALA A 464 2.44 -33.09 -1.20
N LYS A 465 2.40 -33.21 -2.53
CA LYS A 465 2.07 -34.40 -3.36
C LYS A 465 0.59 -34.63 -3.72
N LEU A 466 -0.06 -33.65 -4.32
CA LEU A 466 -1.39 -33.84 -4.91
C LEU A 466 -1.27 -34.05 -6.44
N ASP A 467 -2.21 -34.77 -7.02
CA ASP A 467 -2.36 -34.98 -8.47
C ASP A 467 -2.81 -33.68 -9.17
N SER A 468 -2.54 -33.58 -10.48
CA SER A 468 -2.80 -32.36 -11.26
C SER A 468 -4.27 -31.91 -11.24
N SER A 469 -5.22 -32.85 -11.20
CA SER A 469 -6.65 -32.58 -11.06
C SER A 469 -6.99 -31.90 -9.73
N THR A 470 -6.46 -32.41 -8.63
CA THR A 470 -6.70 -31.85 -7.30
C THR A 470 -6.03 -30.49 -7.15
N HIS A 471 -4.84 -30.29 -7.74
CA HIS A 471 -4.19 -28.98 -7.84
C HIS A 471 -5.08 -27.94 -8.55
N GLN A 472 -5.70 -28.31 -9.67
CA GLN A 472 -6.58 -27.41 -10.41
C GLN A 472 -7.87 -27.09 -9.66
N GLN A 473 -8.48 -28.09 -9.03
CA GLN A 473 -9.67 -27.89 -8.18
C GLN A 473 -9.37 -26.94 -7.01
N HIS A 474 -8.22 -27.14 -6.37
CA HIS A 474 -7.71 -26.29 -5.30
C HIS A 474 -7.43 -24.86 -5.76
N HIS A 475 -6.83 -24.70 -6.95
CA HIS A 475 -6.58 -23.39 -7.55
C HIS A 475 -7.89 -22.64 -7.83
N ASN A 476 -8.92 -23.32 -8.34
CA ASN A 476 -10.23 -22.73 -8.58
C ASN A 476 -10.93 -22.28 -7.30
N LEU A 477 -10.83 -23.05 -6.22
CA LEU A 477 -11.32 -22.65 -4.89
C LEU A 477 -10.61 -21.37 -4.40
N MET A 478 -9.31 -21.22 -4.67
CA MET A 478 -8.59 -19.98 -4.35
C MET A 478 -9.09 -18.80 -5.19
N LEU A 479 -9.29 -18.98 -6.50
CA LEU A 479 -9.77 -17.92 -7.38
C LEU A 479 -11.19 -17.46 -7.00
N GLN A 480 -12.07 -18.40 -6.65
CA GLN A 480 -13.43 -18.11 -6.21
C GLN A 480 -13.42 -17.31 -4.91
N ALA A 481 -12.65 -17.74 -3.91
CA ALA A 481 -12.50 -16.98 -2.68
C ALA A 481 -11.98 -15.56 -2.98
N GLN A 482 -11.03 -15.39 -3.90
CA GLN A 482 -10.47 -14.07 -4.24
C GLN A 482 -11.45 -13.15 -4.99
N ALA A 483 -12.42 -13.70 -5.71
CA ALA A 483 -13.42 -12.94 -6.47
C ALA A 483 -14.51 -12.31 -5.57
N ASP A 484 -14.75 -12.88 -4.38
CA ASP A 484 -15.81 -12.46 -3.46
C ASP A 484 -15.40 -11.22 -2.62
N GLN A 485 -15.14 -10.10 -3.30
CA GLN A 485 -14.85 -8.79 -2.70
C GLN A 485 -16.11 -8.00 -2.29
N THR A 486 -17.29 -8.51 -2.63
CA THR A 486 -18.59 -7.86 -2.39
C THR A 486 -18.81 -7.57 -0.90
N ILE A 487 -18.39 -8.46 0.00
CA ILE A 487 -18.51 -8.28 1.45
C ILE A 487 -17.67 -7.10 1.98
N LEU A 488 -16.55 -6.81 1.33
CA LEU A 488 -15.65 -5.72 1.73
C LEU A 488 -16.20 -4.36 1.36
N THR A 489 -17.13 -4.27 0.41
CA THR A 489 -17.70 -3.02 -0.10
C THR A 489 -19.14 -2.81 0.35
N ASP A 490 -19.86 -3.86 0.72
CA ASP A 490 -21.23 -3.77 1.20
C ASP A 490 -21.30 -3.26 2.66
N HIS A 491 -22.01 -2.15 2.84
CA HIS A 491 -22.20 -1.48 4.12
C HIS A 491 -23.31 -2.08 4.98
N SER A 492 -24.10 -3.02 4.46
CA SER A 492 -25.15 -3.72 5.21
C SER A 492 -24.56 -4.69 6.26
N TYR A 493 -23.31 -5.13 6.08
CA TYR A 493 -22.65 -6.07 6.99
C TYR A 493 -22.03 -5.38 8.21
N LYS A 494 -22.14 -6.05 9.36
CA LYS A 494 -21.48 -5.63 10.60
C LYS A 494 -19.96 -5.51 10.41
N PRO A 495 -19.30 -4.50 11.01
CA PRO A 495 -17.85 -4.33 10.90
C PRO A 495 -17.03 -5.56 11.31
N LEU A 496 -17.44 -6.28 12.36
CA LEU A 496 -16.76 -7.49 12.83
C LEU A 496 -16.67 -8.56 11.75
N VAL A 497 -17.79 -8.85 11.09
CA VAL A 497 -17.90 -9.84 10.02
C VAL A 497 -16.96 -9.50 8.86
N ARG A 498 -16.90 -8.21 8.49
CA ARG A 498 -16.00 -7.72 7.44
C ARG A 498 -14.54 -7.88 7.83
N VAL A 499 -14.17 -7.58 9.08
CA VAL A 499 -12.80 -7.82 9.58
C VAL A 499 -12.46 -9.31 9.56
N GLN A 500 -13.37 -10.20 9.98
CA GLN A 500 -13.16 -11.65 9.96
C GLN A 500 -12.93 -12.18 8.54
N ALA A 501 -13.70 -11.70 7.56
CA ALA A 501 -13.48 -12.02 6.15
C ALA A 501 -12.13 -11.49 5.63
N MET A 502 -11.77 -10.26 5.98
CA MET A 502 -10.45 -9.69 5.62
C MET A 502 -9.29 -10.47 6.25
N LEU A 503 -9.45 -10.97 7.48
CA LEU A 503 -8.47 -11.80 8.16
C LEU A 503 -8.26 -13.13 7.46
N LEU A 504 -9.32 -13.78 6.96
CA LEU A 504 -9.20 -14.98 6.14
C LEU A 504 -8.35 -14.72 4.89
N TYR A 505 -8.61 -13.61 4.19
CA TYR A 505 -7.81 -13.20 3.04
C TYR A 505 -6.36 -12.88 3.42
N ALA A 506 -6.13 -12.23 4.56
CA ALA A 506 -4.79 -11.93 5.04
C ALA A 506 -4.02 -13.22 5.36
N ILE A 507 -4.62 -14.19 6.05
CA ILE A 507 -4.01 -15.51 6.31
C ILE A 507 -3.70 -16.23 5.00
N HIS A 508 -4.62 -16.22 4.04
CA HIS A 508 -4.36 -16.79 2.72
C HIS A 508 -3.18 -16.09 2.02
N ALA A 509 -3.12 -14.75 2.06
CA ALA A 509 -2.02 -13.99 1.47
C ALA A 509 -0.67 -14.28 2.13
N MET A 510 -0.64 -14.53 3.44
CA MET A 510 0.56 -14.91 4.21
C MET A 510 1.09 -16.31 3.87
N LEU A 511 0.18 -17.21 3.49
CA LEU A 511 0.51 -18.55 2.99
C LEU A 511 0.86 -18.53 1.50
N GLY A 512 0.49 -17.46 0.78
CA GLY A 512 0.78 -17.28 -0.64
C GLY A 512 2.20 -16.75 -0.90
N GLU A 513 2.69 -17.04 -2.11
CA GLU A 513 4.06 -16.73 -2.55
C GLU A 513 4.14 -15.36 -3.23
N SER A 514 3.74 -14.31 -2.51
CA SER A 514 3.76 -12.93 -3.01
C SER A 514 3.86 -11.91 -1.88
N THR A 515 5.04 -11.29 -1.75
CA THR A 515 5.26 -10.22 -0.78
C THR A 515 4.35 -9.00 -1.01
N PRO A 516 4.19 -8.46 -2.23
CA PRO A 516 3.33 -7.29 -2.45
C PRO A 516 1.87 -7.54 -2.07
N ARG A 517 1.36 -8.74 -2.40
CA ARG A 517 -0.02 -9.14 -2.08
C ARG A 517 -0.23 -9.26 -0.57
N MET A 518 0.71 -9.86 0.13
CA MET A 518 0.70 -9.97 1.60
C MET A 518 0.65 -8.59 2.27
N VAL A 519 1.52 -7.66 1.84
CA VAL A 519 1.55 -6.28 2.35
C VAL A 519 0.24 -5.55 2.07
N HIS A 520 -0.27 -5.66 0.84
CA HIS A 520 -1.49 -4.99 0.43
C HIS A 520 -2.70 -5.44 1.24
N ILE A 521 -2.98 -6.74 1.29
CA ILE A 521 -4.18 -7.27 1.94
C ILE A 521 -4.15 -7.00 3.45
N THR A 522 -3.01 -7.26 4.10
CA THR A 522 -2.85 -7.02 5.53
C THR A 522 -2.99 -5.53 5.86
N GLY A 523 -2.39 -4.65 5.06
CA GLY A 523 -2.47 -3.19 5.25
C GLY A 523 -3.86 -2.60 5.02
N VAL A 524 -4.65 -3.17 4.09
CA VAL A 524 -6.06 -2.78 3.88
C VAL A 524 -6.93 -3.25 5.04
N ALA A 525 -6.75 -4.49 5.50
CA ALA A 525 -7.45 -5.06 6.65
C ALA A 525 -7.18 -4.27 7.94
N MET A 526 -5.92 -3.93 8.20
CA MET A 526 -5.51 -3.12 9.36
C MET A 526 -6.17 -1.74 9.32
N ARG A 527 -6.09 -1.03 8.19
CA ARG A 527 -6.73 0.29 8.04
C ARG A 527 -8.24 0.24 8.21
N PHE A 528 -8.90 -0.80 7.72
CA PHE A 528 -10.33 -0.99 7.94
C PHE A 528 -10.65 -1.21 9.43
N ALA A 529 -9.90 -2.06 10.13
CA ALA A 529 -10.07 -2.30 11.57
C ALA A 529 -9.87 -1.01 12.39
N VAL A 530 -8.85 -0.21 12.07
CA VAL A 530 -8.61 1.09 12.71
C VAL A 530 -9.75 2.07 12.41
N MET A 531 -10.17 2.21 11.15
CA MET A 531 -11.31 3.05 10.74
C MET A 531 -12.60 2.68 11.49
N LYS A 532 -12.79 1.39 11.81
CA LYS A 532 -13.94 0.88 12.58
C LYS A 532 -13.69 0.82 14.09
N ARG A 533 -12.66 1.49 14.61
CA ARG A 533 -12.34 1.64 16.04
C ARG A 533 -12.05 0.33 16.78
N PHE A 534 -11.59 -0.71 16.09
CA PHE A 534 -11.18 -1.99 16.73
C PHE A 534 -9.98 -1.83 17.67
N HIS A 535 -9.18 -0.78 17.47
CA HIS A 535 -8.06 -0.37 18.34
C HIS A 535 -8.51 0.29 19.65
N CYS A 536 -9.80 0.59 19.81
CA CYS A 536 -10.37 1.23 21.02
C CYS A 536 -11.57 0.48 21.60
N LEU A 537 -11.54 -0.86 21.59
CA LEU A 537 -12.61 -1.70 22.10
C LEU A 537 -12.57 -1.80 23.63
N VAL A 538 -13.75 -1.77 24.23
CA VAL A 538 -13.97 -2.03 25.66
C VAL A 538 -14.80 -3.31 25.78
N TYR A 539 -14.34 -4.26 26.59
CA TYR A 539 -15.09 -5.51 26.82
C TYR A 539 -16.34 -5.23 27.65
N ASP A 540 -17.52 -5.50 27.07
CA ASP A 540 -18.83 -5.25 27.67
C ASP A 540 -19.50 -6.52 28.24
N GLY A 541 -18.79 -7.66 28.22
CA GLY A 541 -19.33 -8.95 28.67
C GLY A 541 -20.04 -9.76 27.58
N THR A 542 -20.17 -9.25 26.35
CA THR A 542 -20.82 -9.96 25.25
C THR A 542 -19.86 -10.84 24.45
N ALA A 543 -20.39 -11.91 23.86
CA ALA A 543 -19.62 -12.77 22.94
C ALA A 543 -19.14 -12.01 21.69
N GLU A 544 -19.92 -11.02 21.23
CA GLU A 544 -19.59 -10.20 20.06
C GLU A 544 -18.36 -9.32 20.32
N THR A 545 -18.27 -8.62 21.46
CA THR A 545 -17.08 -7.83 21.80
C THR A 545 -15.87 -8.69 22.13
N ALA A 546 -16.07 -9.86 22.77
CA ALA A 546 -15.00 -10.84 22.96
C ALA A 546 -14.39 -11.27 21.61
N MET A 547 -15.24 -11.57 20.62
CA MET A 547 -14.80 -11.93 19.28
C MET A 547 -14.15 -10.75 18.54
N ALA A 548 -14.65 -9.53 18.71
CA ALA A 548 -14.04 -8.34 18.12
C ALA A 548 -12.64 -8.05 18.68
N ILE A 549 -12.42 -8.25 19.98
CA ILE A 549 -11.10 -8.15 20.61
C ILE A 549 -10.16 -9.23 20.05
N LYS A 550 -10.62 -10.48 19.89
CA LYS A 550 -9.83 -11.53 19.23
C LYS A 550 -9.49 -11.16 17.79
N ALA A 551 -10.45 -10.70 16.99
CA ALA A 551 -10.22 -10.30 15.61
C ALA A 551 -9.22 -9.13 15.50
N TRP A 552 -9.34 -8.12 16.38
CA TRP A 552 -8.39 -7.00 16.48
C TRP A 552 -6.96 -7.48 16.69
N TRP A 553 -6.74 -8.29 17.73
CA TRP A 553 -5.41 -8.77 18.07
C TRP A 553 -4.84 -9.77 17.04
N CYS A 554 -5.70 -10.45 16.28
CA CYS A 554 -5.28 -11.22 15.10
C CYS A 554 -4.73 -10.32 13.99
N ILE A 555 -5.46 -9.26 13.59
CA ILE A 555 -4.98 -8.37 12.52
C ILE A 555 -3.76 -7.57 12.96
N TYR A 556 -3.73 -7.13 14.22
CA TYR A 556 -2.54 -6.54 14.85
C TYR A 556 -1.35 -7.49 14.76
N SER A 557 -1.54 -8.76 15.09
CA SER A 557 -0.44 -9.72 15.04
C SER A 557 0.07 -9.97 13.63
N LEU A 558 -0.82 -10.09 12.64
CA LEU A 558 -0.45 -10.27 11.23
C LEU A 558 0.29 -9.05 10.68
N ASP A 559 -0.22 -7.85 10.94
CA ASP A 559 0.43 -6.60 10.53
C ASP A 559 1.84 -6.49 11.11
N LYS A 560 2.02 -6.80 12.40
CA LYS A 560 3.34 -6.75 13.04
C LYS A 560 4.31 -7.80 12.50
N VAL A 561 3.83 -8.98 12.09
CA VAL A 561 4.65 -9.98 11.40
C VAL A 561 5.16 -9.43 10.06
N VAL A 562 4.30 -8.78 9.27
CA VAL A 562 4.71 -8.14 8.02
C VAL A 562 5.69 -7.00 8.30
N ALA A 563 5.41 -6.19 9.32
CA ALA A 563 6.20 -5.02 9.69
C ALA A 563 7.64 -5.38 10.07
N ILE A 564 7.82 -6.40 10.92
CA ILE A 564 9.17 -6.83 11.34
C ILE A 564 9.94 -7.50 10.21
N THR A 565 9.26 -8.26 9.35
CA THR A 565 9.93 -8.99 8.27
C THR A 565 10.43 -8.04 7.21
N LEU A 566 9.66 -6.99 6.86
CA LEU A 566 10.02 -6.02 5.83
C LEU A 566 10.64 -4.73 6.39
N ARG A 567 10.81 -4.63 7.71
CA ARG A 567 11.32 -3.43 8.42
C ARG A 567 10.55 -2.15 8.10
N ILE A 568 9.22 -2.25 7.92
CA ILE A 568 8.35 -1.10 7.70
C ILE A 568 7.83 -0.53 9.03
N PRO A 569 7.52 0.78 9.13
CA PRO A 569 6.99 1.38 10.35
C PRO A 569 5.70 0.67 10.83
N PRO A 570 5.57 0.39 12.13
CA PRO A 570 4.38 -0.28 12.66
C PRO A 570 3.16 0.64 12.57
N TYR A 571 1.99 0.09 12.23
CA TYR A 571 0.72 0.80 12.23
C TYR A 571 -0.40 -0.01 12.93
N PRO A 572 -1.33 0.64 13.67
CA PRO A 572 -1.24 2.01 14.16
C PRO A 572 -0.14 2.19 15.23
N PRO A 573 0.24 3.43 15.56
CA PRO A 573 1.08 3.72 16.72
C PRO A 573 0.49 3.13 18.01
N GLU A 574 1.34 2.69 18.94
CA GLU A 574 0.90 2.06 20.19
C GLU A 574 0.01 2.99 21.04
N ASP A 575 0.28 4.30 21.03
CA ASP A 575 -0.48 5.30 21.79
C ASP A 575 -1.94 5.42 21.35
N TRP A 576 -2.28 4.93 20.16
CA TRP A 576 -3.66 4.93 19.66
C TRP A 576 -4.45 3.74 20.22
N ILE A 577 -3.79 2.70 20.70
CA ILE A 577 -4.42 1.43 21.07
C ILE A 577 -4.88 1.50 22.53
N THR A 578 -6.18 1.54 22.75
CA THR A 578 -6.79 1.44 24.08
C THR A 578 -7.45 0.09 24.34
N THR A 579 -7.62 -0.75 23.32
CA THR A 579 -8.04 -2.14 23.48
C THR A 579 -7.05 -2.90 24.35
N SER A 580 -7.53 -3.51 25.44
CA SER A 580 -6.68 -4.28 26.35
C SER A 580 -6.02 -5.47 25.65
N VAL A 581 -4.77 -5.76 26.02
CA VAL A 581 -4.05 -6.94 25.52
C VAL A 581 -4.82 -8.20 25.88
N TYR A 582 -4.95 -9.11 24.91
CA TYR A 582 -5.61 -10.38 25.15
C TYR A 582 -4.84 -11.18 26.22
N GLY A 583 -5.52 -11.49 27.33
CA GLY A 583 -4.98 -12.30 28.42
C GLY A 583 -5.19 -13.79 28.21
N ASN A 584 -4.52 -14.62 29.02
CA ASN A 584 -4.73 -16.08 28.97
C ASN A 584 -6.19 -16.42 29.30
N GLY A 585 -6.85 -17.13 28.38
CA GLY A 585 -8.20 -17.63 28.53
C GLY A 585 -8.33 -19.02 27.93
N LEU A 586 -8.90 -19.95 28.69
CA LEU A 586 -9.33 -21.24 28.15
C LEU A 586 -10.64 -21.03 27.41
N GLU A 587 -10.71 -21.49 26.15
CA GLU A 587 -11.99 -21.50 25.46
C GLU A 587 -12.93 -22.57 26.04
N HIS A 588 -14.21 -22.47 25.69
CA HIS A 588 -15.19 -23.48 26.03
C HIS A 588 -14.88 -24.79 25.29
N GLN A 589 -15.38 -25.91 25.80
CA GLN A 589 -15.25 -27.19 25.11
C GLN A 589 -16.17 -27.20 23.88
N TYR A 590 -15.60 -27.48 22.71
CA TYR A 590 -16.35 -27.57 21.46
C TYR A 590 -16.46 -29.01 20.97
N THR A 591 -17.62 -29.34 20.42
CA THR A 591 -17.82 -30.56 19.65
C THR A 591 -17.63 -30.25 18.17
N MET A 592 -16.57 -30.79 17.56
CA MET A 592 -16.23 -30.52 16.16
C MET A 592 -16.85 -31.56 15.22
N PRO A 593 -17.85 -31.19 14.41
CA PRO A 593 -18.57 -32.16 13.57
C PRO A 593 -17.71 -32.79 12.47
N TRP A 594 -16.71 -32.09 11.96
CA TRP A 594 -15.79 -32.62 10.94
C TRP A 594 -14.89 -33.73 11.49
N SER A 595 -14.63 -33.78 12.81
CA SER A 595 -13.73 -34.78 13.40
C SER A 595 -14.19 -36.22 13.18
N SER A 596 -15.50 -36.48 13.11
CA SER A 596 -16.04 -37.81 12.82
C SER A 596 -15.97 -38.21 11.35
N ASP A 597 -15.80 -37.23 10.46
CA ASP A 597 -15.78 -37.44 9.01
C ASP A 597 -14.35 -37.62 8.46
N VAL A 598 -13.33 -37.53 9.32
CA VAL A 598 -11.93 -37.72 8.98
C VAL A 598 -11.60 -39.23 8.94
N PRO A 599 -10.93 -39.73 7.89
CA PRO A 599 -10.54 -41.14 7.81
C PRO A 599 -9.68 -41.59 9.01
N GLY A 600 -10.15 -42.60 9.75
CA GLY A 600 -9.44 -43.17 10.91
C GLY A 600 -9.80 -42.56 12.27
N ALA A 601 -10.79 -41.67 12.34
CA ALA A 601 -11.22 -41.06 13.60
C ALA A 601 -11.96 -42.06 14.52
N THR A 602 -11.54 -42.12 15.80
CA THR A 602 -12.27 -42.81 16.86
C THR A 602 -13.23 -41.83 17.53
N GLY A 603 -14.47 -41.73 17.05
CA GLY A 603 -15.65 -41.13 17.69
C GLY A 603 -15.50 -39.79 18.46
N GLY A 604 -16.18 -38.73 17.99
CA GLY A 604 -16.59 -37.55 18.76
C GLY A 604 -15.59 -37.01 19.78
N SER A 605 -14.44 -36.51 19.32
CA SER A 605 -13.47 -35.87 20.22
C SER A 605 -13.97 -34.50 20.66
N ILE A 606 -14.08 -34.29 21.97
CA ILE A 606 -14.29 -32.95 22.54
C ILE A 606 -12.95 -32.21 22.47
N TYR A 607 -12.93 -31.05 21.85
CA TYR A 607 -11.74 -30.24 21.70
C TYR A 607 -11.77 -29.07 22.67
N ASN A 608 -10.62 -28.80 23.28
CA ASN A 608 -10.37 -27.59 24.07
C ASN A 608 -9.21 -26.83 23.42
N PHE A 609 -9.42 -25.54 23.14
CA PHE A 609 -8.38 -24.67 22.60
C PHE A 609 -7.70 -23.91 23.73
N ASP A 610 -6.40 -24.17 23.89
CA ASP A 610 -5.53 -23.35 24.72
C ASP A 610 -5.04 -22.14 23.92
N LEU A 611 -5.57 -20.97 24.24
CA LEU A 611 -5.17 -19.70 23.61
C LEU A 611 -4.01 -19.00 24.33
N SER A 612 -3.32 -19.67 25.25
CA SER A 612 -2.13 -19.12 25.90
C SER A 612 -1.06 -18.75 24.87
N TYR A 613 -0.84 -19.58 23.84
CA TYR A 613 0.09 -19.22 22.75
C TYR A 613 -0.29 -17.92 22.05
N TYR A 614 -1.59 -17.75 21.74
CA TYR A 614 -2.10 -16.53 21.12
C TYR A 614 -1.89 -15.29 21.99
N ALA A 615 -2.15 -15.38 23.30
CA ALA A 615 -1.91 -14.29 24.24
C ALA A 615 -0.42 -13.89 24.28
N HIS A 616 0.48 -14.88 24.30
CA HIS A 616 1.93 -14.61 24.24
C HIS A 616 2.36 -14.00 22.91
N MET A 617 1.75 -14.39 21.79
CA MET A 617 2.00 -13.74 20.51
C MET A 617 1.56 -12.28 20.54
N CYS A 618 0.37 -11.96 21.06
CA CYS A 618 -0.07 -10.57 21.22
C CYS A 618 0.96 -9.73 21.98
N ARG A 619 1.49 -10.28 23.09
CA ARG A 619 2.54 -9.61 23.86
C ARG A 619 3.85 -9.46 23.09
N ALA A 620 4.32 -10.51 22.40
CA ALA A 620 5.53 -10.45 21.58
C ALA A 620 5.41 -9.39 20.47
N ARG A 621 4.23 -9.25 19.86
CA ARG A 621 3.97 -8.25 18.81
C ARG A 621 3.98 -6.81 19.32
N GLN A 622 3.63 -6.58 20.59
CA GLN A 622 3.84 -5.28 21.23
C GLN A 622 5.32 -4.95 21.41
N ILE A 623 6.13 -5.95 21.81
CA ILE A 623 7.59 -5.79 21.90
C ILE A 623 8.16 -5.46 20.50
N HIS A 624 7.70 -6.16 19.45
CA HIS A 624 8.07 -5.85 18.06
C HIS A 624 7.71 -4.42 17.66
N SER A 625 6.50 -3.98 17.98
CA SER A 625 6.04 -2.62 17.70
C SER A 625 6.91 -1.57 18.39
N LYS A 626 7.21 -1.76 19.69
CA LYS A 626 8.12 -0.94 20.49
C LYS A 626 9.52 -0.88 19.88
N ILE A 627 10.08 -2.02 19.47
CA ILE A 627 11.40 -2.06 18.82
C ILE A 627 11.37 -1.21 17.55
N LEU A 628 10.41 -1.43 16.66
CA LEU A 628 10.37 -0.72 15.37
C LEU A 628 10.11 0.78 15.53
N SER A 629 9.27 1.20 16.48
CA SER A 629 8.99 2.62 16.71
C SER A 629 10.17 3.35 17.37
N THR A 630 10.76 2.77 18.42
CA THR A 630 11.86 3.41 19.16
C THR A 630 13.17 3.41 18.37
N THR A 631 13.45 2.37 17.57
CA THR A 631 14.68 2.31 16.76
C THR A 631 14.79 3.45 15.74
N GLN A 632 13.67 4.06 15.34
CA GLN A 632 13.66 5.18 14.40
C GLN A 632 14.04 6.53 15.06
N THR A 633 13.84 6.67 16.37
CA THR A 633 13.94 7.97 17.07
C THR A 633 15.04 8.01 18.13
N ILE A 634 15.66 6.86 18.45
CA ILE A 634 16.62 6.73 19.56
C ILE A 634 18.00 7.30 19.20
N SER A 635 18.60 8.06 20.13
CA SER A 635 19.96 8.56 19.98
C SER A 635 21.01 7.44 20.11
N PRO A 636 22.22 7.60 19.54
CA PRO A 636 23.29 6.61 19.64
C PRO A 636 23.66 6.26 21.10
N GLU A 637 23.64 7.23 22.01
CA GLU A 637 24.01 7.07 23.41
C GLU A 637 22.96 6.26 24.19
N ALA A 638 21.67 6.47 23.90
CA ALA A 638 20.56 5.76 24.56
C ALA A 638 20.34 4.35 23.99
N ARG A 639 20.88 4.05 22.80
CA ARG A 639 20.69 2.77 22.09
C ARG A 639 21.16 1.57 22.89
N ALA A 640 22.32 1.66 23.56
CA ALA A 640 22.88 0.55 24.32
C ALA A 640 22.01 0.18 25.53
N GLU A 641 21.50 1.19 26.24
CA GLU A 641 20.60 1.01 27.38
C GLU A 641 19.26 0.40 26.94
N PHE A 642 18.64 0.97 25.89
CA PHE A 642 17.40 0.44 25.31
C PHE A 642 17.54 -1.01 24.84
N THR A 643 18.65 -1.33 24.16
CA THR A 643 18.94 -2.69 23.69
C THR A 643 19.09 -3.64 24.87
N GLY A 644 19.83 -3.24 25.91
CA GLY A 644 20.01 -4.04 27.13
C GLY A 644 18.69 -4.31 27.85
N ALA A 645 17.90 -3.27 28.08
CA ALA A 645 16.61 -3.36 28.75
C ALA A 645 15.60 -4.21 27.95
N THR A 646 15.49 -3.97 26.65
CA THR A 646 14.56 -4.71 25.77
C THR A 646 14.99 -6.17 25.62
N ARG A 647 16.29 -6.46 25.58
CA ARG A 647 16.79 -7.85 25.58
C ARG A 647 16.39 -8.58 26.87
N ALA A 648 16.54 -7.94 28.03
CA ALA A 648 16.13 -8.52 29.30
C ALA A 648 14.60 -8.77 29.34
N GLU A 649 13.80 -7.85 28.80
CA GLU A 649 12.35 -8.02 28.65
C GLU A 649 12.00 -9.25 27.78
N ILE A 650 12.69 -9.44 26.65
CA ILE A 650 12.51 -10.61 25.77
C ILE A 650 12.89 -11.91 26.48
N ASP A 651 14.03 -11.91 27.18
CA ASP A 651 14.54 -13.10 27.86
C ASP A 651 13.60 -13.51 29.01
N GLN A 652 13.12 -12.55 29.80
CA GLN A 652 12.13 -12.76 30.84
C GLN A 652 10.81 -13.30 30.27
N TRP A 653 10.29 -12.70 29.20
CA TRP A 653 9.07 -13.17 28.53
C TRP A 653 9.20 -14.61 28.02
N SER A 654 10.36 -14.96 27.44
CA SER A 654 10.60 -16.30 26.90
C SER A 654 10.68 -17.41 27.96
N GLN A 655 10.90 -17.04 29.22
CA GLN A 655 11.05 -17.95 30.37
C GLN A 655 9.79 -18.06 31.24
N ASP A 656 8.73 -17.29 30.94
CA ASP A 656 7.50 -17.32 31.72
C ASP A 656 6.81 -18.71 31.63
N GLY A 657 6.84 -19.43 32.75
CA GLY A 657 6.65 -20.88 32.82
C GLY A 657 5.20 -21.36 32.92
N GLN A 658 4.19 -20.50 32.75
CA GLN A 658 2.77 -20.87 32.93
C GLN A 658 2.09 -21.53 31.71
N MET A 659 2.87 -22.04 30.76
CA MET A 659 2.42 -22.12 29.37
C MET A 659 1.82 -23.44 28.90
N TYR A 660 1.82 -24.52 29.69
CA TYR A 660 1.34 -25.84 29.22
C TYR A 660 0.51 -26.58 30.28
N GLY A 661 -0.71 -26.08 30.50
CA GLY A 661 -1.74 -26.74 31.32
C GLY A 661 -2.90 -27.24 30.47
N TYR A 662 -2.89 -28.53 30.15
CA TYR A 662 -4.02 -29.37 29.68
C TYR A 662 -4.59 -29.15 28.26
N GLY A 663 -4.48 -30.21 27.42
CA GLY A 663 -5.27 -30.40 26.19
C GLY A 663 -4.46 -30.32 24.87
N ARG A 664 -3.69 -31.36 24.52
CA ARG A 664 -2.77 -31.34 23.36
C ARG A 664 -3.48 -31.52 22.02
N VAL A 665 -3.04 -30.74 21.01
CA VAL A 665 -2.83 -31.25 19.63
C VAL A 665 -1.41 -30.97 19.10
N ASN A 666 -0.66 -29.97 19.59
CA ASN A 666 0.62 -29.62 18.95
C ASN A 666 1.79 -29.28 19.90
N THR A 667 2.26 -30.26 20.67
CA THR A 667 3.38 -30.08 21.61
C THR A 667 4.77 -30.11 20.99
N GLU A 668 4.86 -30.32 19.68
CA GLU A 668 6.12 -30.38 18.95
C GLU A 668 6.21 -29.33 17.83
N GLY A 669 5.19 -28.47 17.68
CA GLY A 669 5.05 -27.49 16.60
C GLY A 669 5.45 -26.05 16.93
N TYR A 670 5.08 -25.12 16.06
CA TYR A 670 5.32 -23.68 16.25
C TYR A 670 4.55 -23.09 17.46
N ALA A 671 3.49 -23.77 17.92
CA ALA A 671 2.75 -23.46 19.14
C ALA A 671 3.29 -24.20 20.39
N SER A 672 4.58 -24.59 20.37
CA SER A 672 5.26 -25.26 21.49
C SER A 672 6.30 -24.35 22.15
N SER A 673 6.95 -24.85 23.21
CA SER A 673 8.00 -24.12 23.91
C SER A 673 9.15 -23.75 22.97
N LEU A 674 9.52 -24.67 22.08
CA LEU A 674 10.53 -24.44 21.05
C LEU A 674 10.09 -23.34 20.06
N GLY A 675 8.79 -23.26 19.76
CA GLY A 675 8.22 -22.19 18.94
C GLY A 675 8.29 -20.82 19.60
N LEU A 676 8.09 -20.74 20.92
CA LEU A 676 8.29 -19.49 21.67
C LEU A 676 9.76 -19.08 21.73
N THR A 677 10.66 -20.04 21.94
CA THR A 677 12.10 -19.77 21.88
C THR A 677 12.51 -19.26 20.51
N HIS A 678 11.90 -19.78 19.44
CA HIS A 678 12.10 -19.27 18.08
C HIS A 678 11.61 -17.83 17.94
N VAL A 679 10.41 -17.50 18.43
CA VAL A 679 9.89 -16.12 18.42
C VAL A 679 10.79 -15.18 19.23
N ALA A 680 11.32 -15.63 20.38
CA ALA A 680 12.30 -14.87 21.15
C ALA A 680 13.58 -14.61 20.33
N ALA A 681 14.11 -15.62 19.65
CA ALA A 681 15.28 -15.48 18.77
C ALA A 681 15.02 -14.50 17.61
N ILE A 682 13.87 -14.60 16.94
CA ILE A 682 13.43 -13.64 15.91
C ILE A 682 13.39 -12.23 16.49
N THR A 683 12.80 -12.06 17.67
CA THR A 683 12.68 -10.76 18.35
C THR A 683 14.05 -10.16 18.66
N ARG A 684 15.03 -10.99 19.07
CA ARG A 684 16.41 -10.56 19.27
C ARG A 684 17.06 -10.12 17.96
N VAL A 685 16.87 -10.86 16.85
CA VAL A 685 17.37 -10.44 15.52
C VAL A 685 16.82 -9.07 15.13
N ILE A 686 15.52 -8.82 15.38
CA ILE A 686 14.88 -7.54 15.04
C ILE A 686 15.36 -6.40 15.92
N LEU A 687 15.69 -6.68 17.19
CA LEU A 687 16.23 -5.71 18.14
C LEU A 687 17.55 -5.08 17.67
N TYR A 688 18.39 -5.86 16.99
CA TYR A 688 19.67 -5.37 16.49
C TYR A 688 19.52 -4.71 15.11
N ARG A 689 20.32 -3.67 14.89
CA ARG A 689 20.49 -3.00 13.60
C ARG A 689 21.97 -2.85 13.30
N LEU A 690 22.39 -3.30 12.12
CA LEU A 690 23.80 -3.21 11.72
C LEU A 690 24.11 -1.80 11.20
N GLU A 691 25.14 -1.17 11.76
CA GLU A 691 25.74 0.06 11.25
C GLU A 691 27.19 -0.21 10.82
N PRO A 692 27.69 0.37 9.70
CA PRO A 692 29.03 0.10 9.21
C PRO A 692 30.15 0.36 10.24
N ALA A 693 29.96 1.37 11.12
CA ALA A 693 30.91 1.71 12.18
C ALA A 693 31.01 0.63 13.28
N ASP A 694 29.94 -0.14 13.50
CA ASP A 694 29.81 -1.10 14.60
C ASP A 694 30.20 -2.52 14.21
N ILE A 695 30.71 -2.75 13.00
CA ILE A 695 30.91 -4.10 12.45
C ILE A 695 31.81 -4.97 13.34
N ASN A 696 32.83 -4.39 13.98
CA ASN A 696 33.78 -5.08 14.86
C ASN A 696 33.43 -4.99 16.36
N SER A 697 32.22 -4.54 16.70
CA SER A 697 31.79 -4.36 18.08
C SER A 697 31.18 -5.64 18.70
N SER A 698 31.16 -5.67 20.04
CA SER A 698 30.42 -6.68 20.81
C SER A 698 28.89 -6.64 20.55
N TYR A 699 28.37 -5.51 20.07
CA TYR A 699 26.96 -5.40 19.66
C TYR A 699 26.68 -6.28 18.43
N THR A 700 27.55 -6.22 17.42
CA THR A 700 27.45 -7.07 16.22
C THR A 700 27.67 -8.55 16.54
N ASP A 701 28.50 -8.88 17.53
CA ASP A 701 28.64 -10.28 18.00
C ASP A 701 27.32 -10.83 18.57
N LYS A 702 26.61 -10.02 19.36
CA LYS A 702 25.30 -10.37 19.91
C LYS A 702 24.24 -10.49 18.81
N TYR A 703 24.33 -9.66 17.77
CA TYR A 703 23.46 -9.75 16.61
C TYR A 703 23.70 -11.05 15.84
N LEU A 704 24.97 -11.34 15.52
CA LEU A 704 25.38 -12.56 14.83
C LEU A 704 24.95 -13.82 15.59
N GLN A 705 25.11 -13.84 16.92
CA GLN A 705 24.63 -14.94 17.75
C GLN A 705 23.11 -15.10 17.67
N SER A 706 22.36 -13.99 17.70
CA SER A 706 20.89 -14.03 17.59
C SER A 706 20.44 -14.57 16.23
N CYS A 707 21.15 -14.25 15.15
CA CYS A 707 20.93 -14.83 13.82
C CYS A 707 21.19 -16.34 13.79
N CYS A 708 22.30 -16.79 14.41
CA CYS A 708 22.61 -18.22 14.53
C CYS A 708 21.53 -18.97 15.30
N ASP A 709 21.13 -18.45 16.47
CA ASP A 709 20.08 -19.04 17.30
C ASP A 709 18.75 -19.16 16.53
N ALA A 710 18.36 -18.12 15.78
CA ALA A 710 17.13 -18.13 14.98
C ALA A 710 17.15 -19.23 13.90
N GLY A 711 18.25 -19.33 13.14
CA GLY A 711 18.41 -20.36 12.10
C GLY A 711 18.43 -21.79 12.67
N ASP A 712 19.19 -22.02 13.74
CA ASP A 712 19.31 -23.33 14.40
C ASP A 712 17.97 -23.81 14.98
N ILE A 713 17.25 -22.91 15.66
CA ILE A 713 15.93 -23.23 16.23
C ILE A 713 14.90 -23.46 15.12
N PHE A 714 14.91 -22.65 14.06
CA PHE A 714 14.03 -22.87 12.92
C PHE A 714 14.26 -24.25 12.29
N ARG A 715 15.52 -24.63 12.10
CA ARG A 715 15.89 -25.95 11.58
C ARG A 715 15.47 -27.07 12.54
N ALA A 716 15.58 -26.86 13.85
CA ALA A 716 15.10 -27.82 14.84
C ALA A 716 13.57 -28.02 14.77
N LEU A 717 12.80 -26.94 14.58
CA LEU A 717 11.36 -27.01 14.32
C LEU A 717 11.06 -27.78 13.03
N GLN A 718 11.79 -27.47 11.95
CA GLN A 718 11.63 -28.13 10.65
C GLN A 718 11.93 -29.64 10.71
N LYS A 719 12.96 -30.07 11.47
CA LYS A 719 13.33 -31.48 11.69
C LYS A 719 12.23 -32.28 12.41
N LYS A 720 11.36 -31.63 13.19
CA LYS A 720 10.18 -32.25 13.81
C LYS A 720 9.00 -32.46 12.83
N ARG A 721 9.28 -32.44 11.51
CA ARG A 721 8.30 -32.56 10.41
C ARG A 721 7.21 -31.48 10.44
N GLN A 722 7.49 -30.38 11.10
CA GLN A 722 6.69 -29.17 11.00
C GLN A 722 7.14 -28.48 9.72
N ILE A 723 6.48 -28.85 8.63
CA ILE A 723 6.59 -28.23 7.32
C ILE A 723 6.55 -26.71 7.53
N PRO A 724 7.57 -25.93 7.11
CA PRO A 724 7.48 -24.48 7.13
C PRO A 724 6.34 -24.05 6.20
N LYS A 725 5.41 -23.24 6.72
CA LYS A 725 4.10 -23.00 6.07
C LYS A 725 3.94 -21.60 5.51
N HIS A 726 4.69 -20.61 6.03
CA HIS A 726 4.46 -19.20 5.71
C HIS A 726 5.57 -18.66 4.82
N TRP A 727 5.19 -17.90 3.79
CA TRP A 727 6.14 -17.18 2.92
C TRP A 727 7.05 -16.23 3.72
N VAL A 728 6.50 -15.64 4.78
CA VAL A 728 7.25 -14.79 5.71
C VAL A 728 8.38 -15.53 6.42
N ASP A 729 8.18 -16.81 6.79
CA ASP A 729 9.23 -17.58 7.45
C ASP A 729 10.41 -17.81 6.47
N MET A 730 10.12 -18.01 5.18
CA MET A 730 11.14 -18.10 4.13
C MET A 730 11.93 -16.79 4.03
N LEU A 731 11.22 -15.67 3.86
CA LEU A 731 11.84 -14.34 3.77
C LEU A 731 12.73 -14.04 4.98
N PHE A 732 12.22 -14.30 6.19
CA PHE A 732 12.98 -14.04 7.40
C PHE A 732 14.25 -14.91 7.50
N ASN A 733 14.16 -16.20 7.16
CA ASN A 733 15.33 -17.09 7.16
C ASN A 733 16.36 -16.67 6.11
N PHE A 734 15.93 -16.28 4.91
CA PHE A 734 16.83 -15.77 3.89
C PHE A 734 17.55 -14.50 4.37
N GLN A 735 16.82 -13.55 4.94
CA GLN A 735 17.37 -12.31 5.51
C GLN A 735 18.39 -12.58 6.63
N VAL A 736 18.11 -13.54 7.51
CA VAL A 736 19.05 -14.00 8.54
C VAL A 736 20.31 -14.59 7.92
N GLY A 737 20.17 -15.43 6.89
CA GLY A 737 21.29 -16.00 6.12
C GLY A 737 22.20 -14.94 5.51
N VAL A 738 21.61 -14.01 4.76
CA VAL A 738 22.33 -12.88 4.13
C VAL A 738 23.05 -12.03 5.20
N THR A 739 22.38 -11.75 6.32
CA THR A 739 22.97 -10.95 7.40
C THR A 739 24.21 -11.62 8.01
N MET A 740 24.17 -12.94 8.28
CA MET A 740 25.33 -13.67 8.82
C MET A 740 26.51 -13.63 7.84
N ILE A 741 26.24 -13.88 6.56
CA ILE A 741 27.22 -13.86 5.48
C ILE A 741 27.82 -12.46 5.32
N TYR A 742 26.98 -11.43 5.33
CA TYR A 742 27.40 -10.03 5.20
C TYR A 742 28.32 -9.60 6.36
N ILE A 743 28.02 -9.99 7.60
CA ILE A 743 28.89 -9.70 8.75
C ILE A 743 30.26 -10.35 8.55
N LEU A 744 30.32 -11.59 8.07
CA LEU A 744 31.59 -12.28 7.79
C LEU A 744 32.35 -11.62 6.64
N TYR A 745 31.65 -11.27 5.56
CA TYR A 745 32.17 -10.55 4.41
C TYR A 745 32.85 -9.25 4.84
N ARG A 746 32.17 -8.41 5.62
CA ARG A 746 32.68 -7.12 6.09
C ARG A 746 33.80 -7.23 7.13
N ARG A 747 33.73 -8.22 8.02
CA ARG A 747 34.76 -8.45 9.04
C ARG A 747 36.04 -9.03 8.48
N ALA A 748 35.95 -9.71 7.34
CA ALA A 748 37.12 -10.28 6.72
C ALA A 748 37.83 -11.29 7.68
N VAL A 749 37.05 -12.11 8.39
CA VAL A 749 37.55 -13.11 9.35
C VAL A 749 37.22 -14.53 8.94
N SER A 750 38.00 -15.50 9.44
CA SER A 750 37.70 -16.92 9.28
C SER A 750 36.33 -17.26 9.86
N ILE A 751 35.53 -18.04 9.14
CA ILE A 751 34.17 -18.41 9.55
C ILE A 751 34.23 -19.29 10.81
N PRO A 752 33.65 -18.87 11.95
CA PRO A 752 33.54 -19.71 13.13
C PRO A 752 32.69 -20.95 12.86
N LYS A 753 33.02 -22.08 13.51
CA LYS A 753 32.32 -23.37 13.29
C LYS A 753 30.82 -23.29 13.54
N ASP A 754 30.41 -22.54 14.55
CA ASP A 754 28.99 -22.41 14.92
C ASP A 754 28.21 -21.58 13.88
N VAL A 755 28.81 -20.50 13.38
CA VAL A 755 28.23 -19.68 12.30
C VAL A 755 28.16 -20.45 10.98
N ASP A 756 29.21 -21.21 10.64
CA ASP A 756 29.23 -22.09 9.47
C ASP A 756 28.13 -23.17 9.54
N ARG A 757 27.86 -23.69 10.73
CA ARG A 757 26.74 -24.61 10.95
C ARG A 757 25.39 -23.91 10.77
N ALA A 758 25.21 -22.72 11.34
CA ALA A 758 23.97 -21.97 11.22
C ALA A 758 23.67 -21.60 9.76
N ILE A 759 24.68 -21.17 8.98
CA ILE A 759 24.53 -20.89 7.54
C ILE A 759 24.03 -22.14 6.81
N ARG A 760 24.66 -23.31 7.02
CA ARG A 760 24.18 -24.57 6.42
C ARG A 760 22.76 -24.94 6.83
N ASP A 761 22.40 -24.73 8.10
CA ASP A 761 21.07 -25.03 8.61
C ASP A 761 20.01 -24.12 7.97
N VAL A 762 20.31 -22.82 7.75
CA VAL A 762 19.46 -21.87 7.02
C VAL A 762 19.38 -22.21 5.53
N THR A 763 20.50 -22.45 4.85
CA THR A 763 20.54 -22.86 3.43
C THR A 763 19.71 -24.12 3.19
N SER A 764 19.87 -25.13 4.06
CA SER A 764 19.06 -26.35 4.02
C SER A 764 17.57 -26.09 4.23
N ALA A 765 17.24 -25.07 5.03
CA ALA A 765 15.86 -24.70 5.29
C ALA A 765 15.22 -24.02 4.07
N ILE A 766 15.94 -23.13 3.39
CA ILE A 766 15.50 -22.46 2.16
C ILE A 766 15.39 -23.46 0.99
N ALA A 767 16.31 -24.42 0.87
CA ALA A 767 16.21 -25.47 -0.15
C ALA A 767 14.90 -26.28 -0.04
N ILE A 768 14.38 -26.48 1.18
CA ILE A 768 13.09 -27.16 1.40
C ILE A 768 11.89 -26.28 0.98
N PHE A 769 12.03 -24.96 1.04
CA PHE A 769 11.01 -24.06 0.47
C PHE A 769 11.04 -24.11 -1.07
N ALA A 770 12.24 -24.10 -1.66
CA ALA A 770 12.44 -24.20 -3.10
C ALA A 770 11.91 -25.52 -3.69
N ASP A 771 12.05 -26.64 -2.98
CA ASP A 771 11.45 -27.94 -3.38
C ASP A 771 9.91 -27.90 -3.54
N ARG A 772 9.25 -26.88 -2.97
CA ARG A 772 7.79 -26.72 -3.01
C ARG A 772 7.31 -25.55 -3.84
N SER A 773 8.19 -24.59 -4.12
CA SER A 773 7.86 -23.33 -4.77
C SER A 773 9.03 -22.89 -5.64
N GLU A 774 8.79 -22.83 -6.94
CA GLU A 774 9.74 -22.27 -7.92
C GLU A 774 10.07 -20.81 -7.61
N LYS A 775 9.15 -20.06 -6.99
CA LYS A 775 9.41 -18.68 -6.57
C LYS A 775 10.43 -18.56 -5.44
N ALA A 776 10.68 -19.65 -4.70
CA ALA A 776 11.72 -19.69 -3.69
C ALA A 776 13.11 -20.04 -4.27
N ASP A 777 13.20 -20.46 -5.54
CA ASP A 777 14.48 -20.81 -6.20
C ASP A 777 15.46 -19.64 -6.19
N ILE A 778 15.00 -18.43 -6.53
CA ILE A 778 15.86 -17.23 -6.56
C ILE A 778 16.51 -16.95 -5.20
N TYR A 779 15.82 -17.24 -4.09
CA TYR A 779 16.32 -17.04 -2.73
C TYR A 779 17.30 -18.16 -2.33
N ARG A 780 17.01 -19.41 -2.72
CA ARG A 780 17.92 -20.54 -2.54
C ARG A 780 19.22 -20.27 -3.28
N ASP A 781 19.14 -19.99 -4.57
CA ASP A 781 20.29 -19.84 -5.46
C ASP A 781 21.15 -18.66 -5.01
N CYS A 782 20.53 -17.53 -4.64
CA CYS A 782 21.26 -16.39 -4.11
C CYS A 782 22.02 -16.74 -2.83
N LEU A 783 21.37 -17.45 -1.90
CA LEU A 783 22.00 -17.84 -0.64
C LEU A 783 23.09 -18.90 -0.84
N ASP A 784 22.92 -19.82 -1.79
CA ASP A 784 23.92 -20.82 -2.16
C ASP A 784 25.17 -20.18 -2.77
N VAL A 785 24.99 -19.25 -3.71
CA VAL A 785 26.10 -18.50 -4.32
C VAL A 785 26.82 -17.67 -3.25
N LEU A 786 26.08 -17.00 -2.36
CA LEU A 786 26.67 -16.25 -1.24
C LEU A 786 27.43 -17.14 -0.25
N ALA A 787 26.88 -18.30 0.11
CA ALA A 787 27.49 -19.22 1.07
C ALA A 787 28.75 -19.91 0.51
N ASN A 788 28.81 -20.12 -0.81
CA ASN A 788 29.94 -20.74 -1.51
C ASN A 788 30.98 -19.71 -1.97
N GLY A 789 30.56 -18.50 -2.35
CA GLY A 789 31.38 -17.44 -2.92
C GLY A 789 32.27 -16.70 -1.90
N ILE A 790 31.93 -16.74 -0.60
CA ILE A 790 32.87 -16.30 0.45
C ILE A 790 33.93 -17.39 0.63
N LEU A 791 35.08 -17.20 -0.02
CA LEU A 791 36.23 -18.10 0.04
C LEU A 791 36.63 -18.40 1.50
N ARG A 792 36.54 -19.67 1.89
CA ARG A 792 36.99 -20.19 3.20
C ARG A 792 38.51 -20.16 3.37
N SER A 793 39.27 -19.65 2.39
CA SER A 793 40.72 -19.62 2.43
C SER A 793 41.31 -18.50 1.55
N HIS A 794 41.93 -17.53 2.24
CA HIS A 794 43.09 -16.70 1.84
C HIS A 794 42.96 -15.30 1.23
N THR A 795 41.77 -14.71 1.06
CA THR A 795 41.71 -13.22 0.98
C THR A 795 40.38 -12.72 1.53
N PRO A 796 40.38 -12.11 2.72
CA PRO A 796 39.14 -11.71 3.37
C PRO A 796 38.33 -10.66 2.58
N GLY A 797 36.99 -10.80 2.57
CA GLY A 797 36.08 -9.76 2.04
C GLY A 797 36.01 -9.66 0.51
N THR A 798 36.49 -10.66 -0.23
CA THR A 798 36.39 -10.68 -1.69
C THR A 798 35.51 -11.83 -2.16
N ILE A 799 34.56 -11.51 -3.02
CA ILE A 799 33.75 -12.47 -3.77
C ILE A 799 34.35 -12.50 -5.18
N ASP A 800 34.53 -13.70 -5.76
CA ASP A 800 35.03 -13.84 -7.13
C ASP A 800 34.09 -13.19 -8.15
N GLU A 801 34.64 -12.79 -9.29
CA GLU A 801 33.91 -11.98 -10.28
C GLU A 801 32.68 -12.72 -10.86
N ASP A 802 32.77 -14.05 -11.01
CA ASP A 802 31.69 -14.87 -11.55
C ASP A 802 30.54 -14.98 -10.53
N SER A 803 30.83 -15.34 -9.28
CA SER A 803 29.83 -15.33 -8.20
C SER A 803 29.20 -13.95 -8.01
N ARG A 804 29.96 -12.87 -8.17
CA ARG A 804 29.45 -11.49 -8.02
C ARG A 804 28.45 -11.13 -9.11
N LYS A 805 28.71 -11.50 -10.37
CA LYS A 805 27.77 -11.30 -11.49
C LYS A 805 26.47 -12.05 -11.26
N GLU A 806 26.55 -13.28 -10.74
CA GLU A 806 25.39 -14.10 -10.40
C GLU A 806 24.61 -13.51 -9.21
N ILE A 807 25.28 -13.04 -8.16
CA ILE A 807 24.62 -12.35 -7.05
C ILE A 807 23.92 -11.08 -7.54
N SER A 808 24.52 -10.32 -8.46
CA SER A 808 23.92 -9.09 -9.00
C SER A 808 22.59 -9.33 -9.69
N SER A 809 22.48 -10.37 -10.54
CA SER A 809 21.23 -10.70 -11.23
C SER A 809 20.17 -11.22 -10.26
N LEU A 810 20.54 -12.10 -9.32
CA LEU A 810 19.63 -12.65 -8.32
C LEU A 810 19.16 -11.58 -7.32
N ALA A 811 20.05 -10.70 -6.87
CA ALA A 811 19.72 -9.61 -5.96
C ALA A 811 18.70 -8.66 -6.57
N GLN A 812 18.82 -8.34 -7.86
CA GLN A 812 17.83 -7.49 -8.54
C GLN A 812 16.43 -8.12 -8.48
N LEU A 813 16.30 -9.40 -8.85
CA LEU A 813 15.02 -10.13 -8.83
C LEU A 813 14.42 -10.21 -7.41
N ILE A 814 15.26 -10.43 -6.40
CA ILE A 814 14.84 -10.50 -4.99
C ILE A 814 14.36 -9.14 -4.50
N ILE A 815 15.07 -8.05 -4.84
CA ILE A 815 14.69 -6.69 -4.46
C ILE A 815 13.36 -6.30 -5.10
N GLU A 816 13.17 -6.61 -6.38
CA GLU A 816 11.91 -6.40 -7.11
C GLU A 816 10.75 -7.22 -6.52
N SER A 817 11.04 -8.43 -6.01
CA SER A 817 10.05 -9.30 -5.35
C SER A 817 9.62 -8.79 -3.96
N GLY A 818 10.35 -7.86 -3.37
CA GLY A 818 10.08 -7.23 -2.08
C GLY A 818 10.75 -7.93 -0.90
N ILE A 819 11.79 -7.29 -0.36
CA ILE A 819 12.58 -7.71 0.81
C ILE A 819 12.84 -6.51 1.73
N ALA A 820 13.30 -6.75 2.97
CA ALA A 820 13.69 -5.68 3.88
C ALA A 820 14.79 -4.75 3.29
N PRO A 821 14.66 -3.41 3.43
CA PRO A 821 15.59 -2.46 2.83
C PRO A 821 17.05 -2.58 3.29
N ASP A 822 17.27 -2.97 4.55
CA ASP A 822 18.61 -3.22 5.11
C ASP A 822 19.29 -4.41 4.42
N VAL A 823 18.55 -5.49 4.18
CA VAL A 823 19.07 -6.66 3.46
C VAL A 823 19.26 -6.38 1.97
N ALA A 824 18.37 -5.61 1.34
CA ALA A 824 18.55 -5.13 -0.02
C ALA A 824 19.86 -4.32 -0.17
N ALA A 825 20.18 -3.47 0.81
CA ALA A 825 21.44 -2.73 0.84
C ALA A 825 22.66 -3.66 1.00
N MET A 826 22.58 -4.67 1.87
CA MET A 826 23.65 -5.67 2.03
C MET A 826 23.93 -6.45 0.73
N LEU A 827 22.88 -6.90 0.03
CA LEU A 827 23.00 -7.59 -1.26
C LEU A 827 23.57 -6.68 -2.35
N SER A 828 23.14 -5.41 -2.36
CA SER A 828 23.64 -4.41 -3.31
C SER A 828 25.13 -4.13 -3.08
N GLU A 829 25.58 -4.04 -1.83
CA GLU A 829 27.00 -3.84 -1.50
C GLU A 829 27.84 -5.05 -1.92
N MET A 830 27.41 -6.28 -1.59
CA MET A 830 28.13 -7.50 -1.97
C MET A 830 28.16 -7.77 -3.48
N SER A 831 27.27 -7.14 -4.25
CA SER A 831 27.25 -7.24 -5.72
C SER A 831 28.02 -6.13 -6.44
N GLN A 832 28.45 -5.08 -5.72
CA GLN A 832 29.23 -3.98 -6.31
C GLN A 832 30.72 -4.32 -6.40
N ASP A 833 31.37 -3.82 -7.45
CA ASP A 833 32.81 -3.98 -7.67
C ASP A 833 33.58 -2.92 -6.88
N HIS A 834 34.14 -3.32 -5.73
CA HIS A 834 35.15 -2.51 -5.05
C HIS A 834 36.49 -2.79 -5.74
N GLY A 835 36.78 -2.03 -6.81
CA GLY A 835 38.10 -2.04 -7.42
C GLY A 835 39.17 -1.74 -6.35
N ASP A 836 40.24 -2.53 -6.35
CA ASP A 836 41.40 -2.38 -5.47
C ASP A 836 41.82 -0.91 -5.36
N GLY A 837 41.61 -0.32 -4.19
CA GLY A 837 42.10 0.99 -3.78
C GLY A 837 43.17 0.86 -2.71
#